data_AF-A0A2R4NYC4-F1
#
_entry.id   AF-A0A2R4NYC4-F1
#
_cell.length_a   1.000
_cell.length_b   1.000
_cell.length_c   1.000
_cell.angle_alpha   90.00
_cell.angle_beta   90.00
_cell.angle_gamma   90.00
#
_symmetry.space_group_name_H-M   'P 1'
#
loop_
_entity.id
_entity.type
_entity.pdbx_description
1 polymer ?
#
loop_
_entity_poly.entity_id
_entity_poly.type
_entity_poly.pdbx_seq_one_letter_code
_entity_poly.pdbx_strand_id
1 'polypeptide(L)'
;MSKEIGVVKNVTQGSVKAVSPTGESRELKVGDIVYQGEKIVTETTDAKVVIAKADGKEISLIGKDSINLDQSVSENSQTTADINSLQKAILGGQDLNALEETAAGGNQAGGNAGGDGVSLGAASFAQGGHYSNISANFNDLGDLGAVFESPVSSVGGGQGENLGDGAATDNVVPPQPLPQPPLPPQPNGIIKIPLSAHKGEDPAAELIPAFTTKIPSGYSVQKQGDGRSYLVPDDGVNEFTYNNGWYVSNDGQLAIGQDEAKKLAVTSNANEGNYPDDGTVAKIVAPNAQLNVFGSDINDEIVVDNAQINNVYGGVGADKISGINSAKLSNISGGSGDDVIDLNKTTITGMVVGNEGDDTINVDNGSKVAKSVYGNDGKDTITIDNNSVVSKNVFGNAGEDTIVVQGGAKVDGWVLGDTKTKNDMHEKQVNPSLDITDNGAGNDTIKISGAGTSVKNIGGGNGDDTITVENGARVVLIQADEGDDTITVTGAGTFTSAVNGRGGDDTILVSDQATVEGVIGRWGNDNITVTGAGTTVTEYVEGNEDADTIRILDGATVNQYVSGGRGEAPSVYGGAQDSDKNTVIIKNATVKGAVEGSTRGGDSEIEISGSTINGKVVGSSDGTKASKLSIEDGSVDFSKVEKITSLELGGADKNLNITLTKDDILRNNELKIDGENGDRVTLDGGFIEAGSHDGYKTYTANHSGTTVSVEIRNDVVVDI
;
A
#
# COMPACT_ATOMS: atom_id res chain seq x y z
N MET A 1 19.74 -19.62 -38.59
CA MET A 1 18.57 -18.90 -39.11
C MET A 1 17.49 -19.02 -38.07
N SER A 2 17.00 -17.91 -37.52
CA SER A 2 15.96 -17.92 -36.48
C SER A 2 14.63 -18.40 -37.07
N LYS A 3 13.89 -19.24 -36.33
CA LYS A 3 12.59 -19.79 -36.76
C LYS A 3 11.57 -18.66 -36.86
N GLU A 4 10.88 -18.54 -37.99
CA GLU A 4 9.77 -17.60 -38.15
C GLU A 4 8.58 -18.02 -37.27
N ILE A 5 8.01 -17.06 -36.54
CA ILE A 5 6.87 -17.28 -35.64
C ILE A 5 5.57 -16.81 -36.28
N GLY A 6 5.61 -15.69 -37.01
CA GLY A 6 4.43 -15.14 -37.67
C GLY A 6 4.70 -13.82 -38.37
N VAL A 7 3.65 -13.28 -38.97
CA VAL A 7 3.66 -12.04 -39.74
C VAL A 7 2.73 -11.03 -39.09
N VAL A 8 3.19 -9.79 -38.95
CA VAL A 8 2.40 -8.69 -38.39
C VAL A 8 1.22 -8.37 -39.33
N LYS A 9 0.00 -8.56 -38.84
CA LYS A 9 -1.25 -8.35 -39.59
C LYS A 9 -1.82 -6.96 -39.38
N ASN A 10 -1.62 -6.38 -38.20
CA ASN A 10 -2.10 -5.05 -37.87
C ASN A 10 -1.15 -4.37 -36.86
N VAL A 11 -0.92 -3.08 -37.06
CA VAL A 11 -0.29 -2.17 -36.10
C VAL A 11 -1.14 -0.91 -36.09
N THR A 12 -1.71 -0.58 -34.93
CA THR A 12 -2.55 0.62 -34.74
C THR A 12 -1.82 1.59 -33.80
N GLN A 13 -2.00 2.89 -34.03
CA GLN A 13 -1.47 4.06 -33.28
C GLN A 13 -0.54 3.74 -32.11
N GLY A 14 0.75 4.08 -32.23
CA GLY A 14 1.77 3.81 -31.20
C GLY A 14 3.06 3.22 -31.79
N SER A 15 4.13 3.17 -30.99
CA SER A 15 5.42 2.58 -31.35
C SER A 15 5.45 1.10 -30.92
N VAL A 16 5.70 0.20 -31.87
CA VAL A 16 5.84 -1.24 -31.61
C VAL A 16 7.20 -1.70 -32.11
N LYS A 17 7.95 -2.39 -31.26
CA LYS A 17 9.30 -2.86 -31.59
C LYS A 17 9.46 -4.35 -31.34
N ALA A 18 10.30 -4.98 -32.15
CA ALA A 18 10.90 -6.28 -31.85
C ALA A 18 12.33 -6.05 -31.35
N VAL A 19 12.67 -6.64 -30.21
CA VAL A 19 14.02 -6.66 -29.64
C VAL A 19 14.59 -8.06 -29.82
N SER A 20 15.74 -8.17 -30.48
CA SER A 20 16.42 -9.44 -30.69
C SER A 20 17.05 -9.96 -29.39
N PRO A 21 17.40 -11.26 -29.30
CA PRO A 21 18.14 -11.80 -28.16
C PRO A 21 19.48 -11.10 -27.86
N THR A 22 20.04 -10.36 -28.82
CA THR A 22 21.29 -9.60 -28.66
C THR A 22 21.05 -8.15 -28.25
N GLY A 23 19.80 -7.76 -27.98
CA GLY A 23 19.41 -6.42 -27.53
C GLY A 23 19.19 -5.40 -28.65
N GLU A 24 19.30 -5.79 -29.93
CA GLU A 24 19.04 -4.89 -31.05
C GLU A 24 17.52 -4.72 -31.26
N SER A 25 17.04 -3.48 -31.39
CA SER A 25 15.61 -3.21 -31.58
C SER A 25 15.29 -2.71 -32.99
N ARG A 26 14.11 -3.09 -33.50
CA ARG A 26 13.57 -2.64 -34.79
C ARG A 26 12.08 -2.36 -34.67
N GLU A 27 11.62 -1.30 -35.32
CA GLU A 27 10.19 -0.97 -35.39
C GLU A 27 9.45 -1.99 -36.27
N LEU A 28 8.24 -2.38 -35.85
CA LEU A 28 7.38 -3.33 -36.57
C LEU A 28 6.31 -2.61 -37.37
N LYS A 29 6.19 -2.98 -38.65
CA LYS A 29 5.14 -2.54 -39.57
C LYS A 29 4.31 -3.74 -40.03
N VAL A 30 3.10 -3.45 -40.53
CA VAL A 30 2.23 -4.48 -41.11
C VAL A 30 2.96 -5.16 -42.28
N GLY A 31 3.03 -6.49 -42.24
CA GLY A 31 3.75 -7.32 -43.19
C GLY A 31 5.12 -7.80 -42.71
N ASP A 32 5.64 -7.27 -41.60
CA ASP A 32 6.94 -7.69 -41.06
C ASP A 32 6.87 -9.08 -40.44
N ILE A 33 7.97 -9.83 -40.57
CA ILE A 33 8.14 -11.15 -39.95
C ILE A 33 8.72 -10.98 -38.55
N VAL A 34 8.21 -11.76 -37.60
CA VAL A 34 8.80 -11.89 -36.26
C VAL A 34 9.40 -13.29 -36.06
N TYR A 35 10.48 -13.35 -35.31
CA TYR A 35 11.31 -14.54 -35.16
C TYR A 35 11.34 -15.04 -33.72
N GLN A 36 11.58 -16.34 -33.59
CA GLN A 36 11.74 -17.00 -32.30
C GLN A 36 12.92 -16.39 -31.52
N GLY A 37 12.68 -16.07 -30.26
CA GLY A 37 13.61 -15.41 -29.36
C GLY A 37 13.49 -13.88 -29.35
N GLU A 38 12.74 -13.26 -30.27
CA GLU A 38 12.48 -11.82 -30.19
C GLU A 38 11.50 -11.48 -29.07
N LYS A 39 11.70 -10.34 -28.40
CA LYS A 39 10.74 -9.71 -27.49
C LYS A 39 9.96 -8.64 -28.25
N ILE A 40 8.65 -8.77 -28.34
CA ILE A 40 7.78 -7.74 -28.91
C ILE A 40 7.37 -6.79 -27.80
N VAL A 41 7.52 -5.49 -28.00
CA VAL A 41 7.24 -4.44 -27.03
C VAL A 41 6.33 -3.40 -27.66
N THR A 42 5.23 -3.07 -26.99
CA THR A 42 4.36 -1.94 -27.32
C THR A 42 4.62 -0.81 -26.32
N GLU A 43 5.04 0.37 -26.78
CA GLU A 43 5.60 1.42 -25.90
C GLU A 43 4.57 2.46 -25.40
N THR A 44 3.36 2.47 -25.96
CA THR A 44 2.30 3.45 -25.62
C THR A 44 1.00 2.76 -25.22
N THR A 45 0.15 3.43 -24.43
CA THR A 45 -1.10 2.87 -23.88
C THR A 45 -2.19 2.66 -24.93
N ASP A 46 -2.05 3.28 -26.11
CA ASP A 46 -2.91 3.13 -27.29
C ASP A 46 -2.36 2.14 -28.33
N ALA A 47 -1.12 1.66 -28.15
CA ALA A 47 -0.48 0.74 -29.09
C ALA A 47 -1.21 -0.60 -29.16
N LYS A 48 -1.40 -1.09 -30.39
CA LYS A 48 -1.94 -2.43 -30.64
C LYS A 48 -1.21 -3.11 -31.78
N VAL A 49 -0.73 -4.32 -31.54
CA VAL A 49 -0.14 -5.18 -32.57
C VAL A 49 -0.83 -6.53 -32.61
N VAL A 50 -1.11 -7.01 -33.83
CA VAL A 50 -1.65 -8.35 -34.07
C VAL A 50 -0.69 -9.09 -35.01
N ILE A 51 -0.22 -10.27 -34.58
CA ILE A 51 0.72 -11.12 -35.32
C ILE A 51 0.00 -12.42 -35.67
N ALA A 52 -0.13 -12.70 -36.96
CA ALA A 52 -0.70 -13.94 -37.44
C ALA A 52 0.38 -15.02 -37.54
N LYS A 53 0.16 -16.14 -36.85
CA LYS A 53 1.04 -17.32 -36.92
C LYS A 53 0.69 -18.18 -38.14
N ALA A 54 1.64 -19.02 -38.54
CA ALA A 54 1.45 -19.98 -39.64
C ALA A 54 0.36 -21.04 -39.36
N ASP A 55 0.00 -21.27 -38.09
CA ASP A 55 -1.05 -22.21 -37.67
C ASP A 55 -2.47 -21.61 -37.70
N GLY A 56 -2.60 -20.35 -38.13
CA GLY A 56 -3.88 -19.63 -38.21
C GLY A 56 -4.33 -18.97 -36.91
N LYS A 57 -3.55 -19.07 -35.81
CA LYS A 57 -3.80 -18.34 -34.57
C LYS A 57 -3.16 -16.94 -34.60
N GLU A 58 -3.64 -16.05 -33.75
CA GLU A 58 -3.12 -14.68 -33.64
C GLU A 58 -2.54 -14.41 -32.24
N ILE A 59 -1.45 -13.66 -32.18
CA ILE A 59 -0.95 -13.00 -30.96
C ILE A 59 -1.44 -11.55 -31.02
N SER A 60 -2.04 -11.05 -29.95
CA SER A 60 -2.44 -9.65 -29.83
C SER A 60 -1.85 -9.04 -28.57
N LEU A 61 -1.16 -7.91 -28.70
CA LEU A 61 -0.80 -7.04 -27.57
C LEU A 61 -1.56 -5.72 -27.69
N ILE A 62 -2.00 -5.19 -26.55
CA ILE A 62 -2.77 -3.93 -26.44
C ILE A 62 -2.23 -3.15 -25.24
N GLY A 63 -2.00 -1.86 -25.41
CA GLY A 63 -1.45 -1.00 -24.36
C GLY A 63 0.07 -1.14 -24.20
N LYS A 64 0.62 -0.66 -23.08
CA LYS A 64 2.05 -0.79 -22.76
C LYS A 64 2.33 -2.20 -22.26
N ASP A 65 2.77 -3.08 -23.14
CA ASP A 65 2.93 -4.51 -22.85
C ASP A 65 4.12 -5.10 -23.62
N SER A 66 4.55 -6.31 -23.23
CA SER A 66 5.59 -7.04 -23.95
C SER A 66 5.47 -8.56 -23.86
N ILE A 67 5.90 -9.25 -24.92
CA ILE A 67 5.92 -10.73 -24.97
C ILE A 67 7.22 -11.26 -25.55
N ASN A 68 7.79 -12.30 -24.94
CA ASN A 68 8.92 -13.05 -25.48
C ASN A 68 8.41 -14.16 -26.41
N LEU A 69 8.89 -14.19 -27.66
CA LEU A 69 8.49 -15.20 -28.65
C LEU A 69 9.35 -16.45 -28.55
N ASP A 70 9.23 -17.21 -27.46
CA ASP A 70 10.02 -18.42 -27.25
C ASP A 70 9.43 -19.68 -27.92
N GLN A 71 10.02 -20.84 -27.64
CA GLN A 71 9.63 -22.13 -28.21
C GLN A 71 8.22 -22.57 -27.81
N SER A 72 7.77 -22.20 -26.60
CA SER A 72 6.41 -22.48 -26.09
C SER A 72 5.34 -21.69 -26.84
N VAL A 73 5.68 -20.47 -27.30
CA VAL A 73 4.81 -19.65 -28.15
C VAL A 73 4.73 -20.22 -29.58
N SER A 74 5.76 -20.92 -30.05
CA SER A 74 5.85 -21.48 -31.41
C SER A 74 5.19 -22.85 -31.60
N GLU A 75 5.06 -23.64 -30.53
CA GLU A 75 4.62 -25.03 -30.57
C GLU A 75 3.44 -25.28 -29.63
N ASN A 76 2.30 -24.64 -29.88
CA ASN A 76 1.06 -25.06 -29.26
C ASN A 76 0.43 -26.24 -30.03
N SER A 77 1.18 -27.35 -30.10
CA SER A 77 0.69 -28.66 -30.58
C SER A 77 0.17 -29.57 -29.45
N GLN A 78 0.05 -29.06 -28.23
CA GLN A 78 -0.65 -29.73 -27.14
C GLN A 78 -1.59 -28.73 -26.48
N THR A 79 -2.89 -28.87 -26.78
CA THR A 79 -4.07 -28.58 -25.92
C THR A 79 -5.38 -28.39 -26.70
N THR A 80 -5.43 -28.62 -28.02
CA THR A 80 -6.73 -28.80 -28.71
C THR A 80 -7.34 -30.19 -28.50
N ALA A 81 -6.59 -31.13 -27.92
CA ALA A 81 -7.12 -32.39 -27.41
C ALA A 81 -7.70 -32.26 -25.98
N ASP A 82 -7.38 -31.18 -25.25
CA ASP A 82 -7.75 -31.06 -23.84
C ASP A 82 -9.04 -30.31 -23.61
N ILE A 83 -9.41 -29.28 -24.40
CA ILE A 83 -10.69 -28.58 -24.14
C ILE A 83 -11.89 -29.50 -24.38
N ASN A 84 -11.87 -30.34 -25.43
CA ASN A 84 -12.96 -31.30 -25.69
C ASN A 84 -12.98 -32.45 -24.67
N SER A 85 -11.81 -32.84 -24.15
CA SER A 85 -11.69 -33.89 -23.13
C SER A 85 -12.09 -33.36 -21.75
N LEU A 86 -11.72 -32.13 -21.43
CA LEU A 86 -12.15 -31.37 -20.24
C LEU A 86 -13.64 -31.05 -20.28
N GLN A 87 -14.17 -30.64 -21.43
CA GLN A 87 -15.62 -30.45 -21.59
C GLN A 87 -16.36 -31.76 -21.42
N LYS A 88 -15.87 -32.88 -21.97
CA LYS A 88 -16.45 -34.21 -21.72
C LYS A 88 -16.30 -34.68 -20.27
N ALA A 89 -15.20 -34.34 -19.59
CA ALA A 89 -14.97 -34.66 -18.19
C ALA A 89 -15.93 -33.87 -17.27
N ILE A 90 -16.13 -32.58 -17.55
CA ILE A 90 -17.07 -31.70 -16.85
C ILE A 90 -18.52 -32.09 -17.14
N LEU A 91 -18.87 -32.33 -18.41
CA LEU A 91 -20.19 -32.83 -18.81
C LEU A 91 -20.46 -34.26 -18.31
N GLY A 92 -19.41 -35.02 -18.03
CA GLY A 92 -19.45 -36.37 -17.46
C GLY A 92 -19.43 -36.42 -15.94
N GLY A 93 -19.31 -35.27 -15.25
CA GLY A 93 -19.31 -35.18 -13.79
C GLY A 93 -18.06 -35.75 -13.11
N GLN A 94 -16.89 -35.74 -13.77
CA GLN A 94 -15.64 -36.09 -13.11
C GLN A 94 -15.29 -35.04 -12.05
N ASP A 95 -14.86 -35.52 -10.87
CA ASP A 95 -14.41 -34.68 -9.76
C ASP A 95 -13.20 -33.84 -10.18
N LEU A 96 -13.39 -32.52 -10.21
CA LEU A 96 -12.41 -31.53 -10.66
C LEU A 96 -11.16 -31.50 -9.78
N ASN A 97 -11.23 -32.04 -8.56
CA ASN A 97 -10.09 -32.12 -7.65
C ASN A 97 -9.06 -33.19 -8.08
N ALA A 98 -9.40 -34.07 -9.04
CA ALA A 98 -8.47 -35.05 -9.61
C ALA A 98 -7.68 -34.51 -10.82
N LEU A 99 -7.88 -33.25 -11.22
CA LEU A 99 -7.18 -32.58 -12.32
C LEU A 99 -6.18 -31.52 -11.85
N GLU A 100 -5.99 -31.35 -10.53
CA GLU A 100 -4.78 -30.74 -10.00
C GLU A 100 -3.62 -31.71 -10.23
N GLU A 101 -2.91 -31.52 -11.34
CA GLU A 101 -1.57 -32.07 -11.49
C GLU A 101 -0.70 -31.47 -10.37
N THR A 102 -0.30 -32.34 -9.46
CA THR A 102 0.50 -32.07 -8.29
C THR A 102 1.86 -31.51 -8.74
N ALA A 103 2.00 -30.18 -8.71
CA ALA A 103 3.29 -29.49 -8.90
C ALA A 103 4.22 -29.61 -7.67
N ALA A 104 3.96 -30.53 -6.76
CA ALA A 104 4.86 -30.91 -5.67
C ALA A 104 4.73 -32.42 -5.42
N GLY A 105 5.78 -33.16 -5.76
CA GLY A 105 5.81 -34.61 -5.65
C GLY A 105 5.48 -35.12 -4.25
N GLY A 106 4.48 -36.00 -4.17
CA GLY A 106 4.11 -36.70 -2.94
C GLY A 106 3.29 -37.94 -3.24
N ASN A 107 3.94 -39.11 -3.22
CA ASN A 107 3.26 -40.40 -3.22
C ASN A 107 2.41 -40.55 -1.94
N GLN A 108 1.14 -40.92 -2.07
CA GLN A 108 0.36 -41.52 -1.00
C GLN A 108 -0.33 -42.78 -1.55
N ALA A 109 0.29 -43.91 -1.25
CA ALA A 109 -0.32 -45.22 -1.38
C ALA A 109 -1.32 -45.44 -0.23
N GLY A 110 -2.52 -45.90 -0.57
CA GLY A 110 -3.34 -46.75 0.29
C GLY A 110 -4.64 -46.13 0.79
N GLY A 111 -5.77 -46.78 0.46
CA GLY A 111 -7.02 -46.55 1.18
C GLY A 111 -8.27 -46.83 0.36
N ASN A 112 -8.70 -48.09 0.37
CA ASN A 112 -10.02 -48.53 -0.07
C ASN A 112 -11.12 -47.78 0.72
N ALA A 113 -12.10 -47.17 0.04
CA ALA A 113 -13.45 -46.99 0.57
C ALA A 113 -14.43 -46.79 -0.59
N GLY A 114 -15.18 -47.85 -0.89
CA GLY A 114 -16.41 -47.74 -1.68
C GLY A 114 -17.51 -47.07 -0.85
N GLY A 115 -18.44 -46.40 -1.54
CA GLY A 115 -19.62 -45.83 -0.92
C GLY A 115 -20.50 -45.14 -1.95
N ASP A 116 -21.57 -45.84 -2.30
CA ASP A 116 -22.75 -45.46 -3.09
C ASP A 116 -23.06 -43.95 -3.19
N GLY A 117 -22.92 -43.41 -4.41
CA GLY A 117 -23.36 -42.06 -4.77
C GLY A 117 -24.17 -42.10 -6.07
N VAL A 118 -25.43 -41.67 -6.01
CA VAL A 118 -26.37 -41.62 -7.13
C VAL A 118 -25.95 -40.51 -8.11
N SER A 119 -25.69 -40.88 -9.36
CA SER A 119 -25.35 -39.94 -10.43
C SER A 119 -26.61 -39.26 -10.98
N LEU A 120 -26.70 -37.92 -10.86
CA LEU A 120 -27.75 -37.12 -11.50
C LEU A 120 -27.27 -36.70 -12.89
N GLY A 121 -27.58 -37.52 -13.90
CA GLY A 121 -27.41 -37.14 -15.30
C GLY A 121 -28.22 -35.90 -15.63
N ALA A 122 -27.58 -34.96 -16.33
CA ALA A 122 -28.07 -33.63 -16.68
C ALA A 122 -29.57 -33.56 -17.02
N ALA A 123 -30.31 -32.76 -16.26
CA ALA A 123 -31.64 -32.30 -16.63
C ALA A 123 -31.52 -30.90 -17.25
N SER A 124 -31.65 -30.79 -18.58
CA SER A 124 -31.83 -29.50 -19.24
C SER A 124 -33.32 -29.15 -19.27
N PHE A 125 -33.70 -27.97 -18.78
CA PHE A 125 -35.06 -27.46 -18.92
C PHE A 125 -35.13 -26.52 -20.12
N ALA A 126 -36.00 -26.85 -21.08
CA ALA A 126 -36.17 -26.05 -22.30
C ALA A 126 -37.19 -24.90 -22.16
N GLN A 127 -38.08 -24.87 -21.15
CA GLN A 127 -39.01 -23.76 -20.91
C GLN A 127 -39.40 -23.64 -19.43
N GLY A 128 -39.61 -22.39 -18.97
CA GLY A 128 -39.90 -22.03 -17.59
C GLY A 128 -41.34 -22.32 -17.14
N GLY A 129 -41.48 -22.70 -15.88
CA GLY A 129 -42.77 -22.87 -15.19
C GLY A 129 -42.79 -24.02 -14.17
N HIS A 130 -42.51 -23.68 -12.91
CA HIS A 130 -43.01 -24.29 -11.67
C HIS A 130 -42.32 -25.50 -10.97
N TYR A 131 -42.09 -25.27 -9.67
CA TYR A 131 -41.94 -26.09 -8.45
C TYR A 131 -41.31 -27.49 -8.49
N SER A 132 -40.15 -27.61 -7.84
CA SER A 132 -39.54 -28.89 -7.47
C SER A 132 -39.95 -29.29 -6.05
N ASN A 133 -40.78 -30.33 -5.94
CA ASN A 133 -40.94 -31.08 -4.69
C ASN A 133 -39.77 -32.07 -4.59
N ILE A 134 -38.82 -31.84 -3.68
CA ILE A 134 -37.78 -32.83 -3.35
C ILE A 134 -38.39 -33.84 -2.39
N SER A 135 -38.67 -35.06 -2.87
CA SER A 135 -38.95 -36.21 -2.00
C SER A 135 -37.69 -37.04 -1.84
N ALA A 136 -37.10 -37.06 -0.65
CA ALA A 136 -36.07 -38.03 -0.31
C ALA A 136 -36.73 -39.40 -0.05
N ASN A 137 -36.32 -40.42 -0.80
CA ASN A 137 -36.72 -41.80 -0.56
C ASN A 137 -35.74 -42.43 0.43
N PHE A 138 -36.14 -42.55 1.70
CA PHE A 138 -35.35 -43.25 2.73
C PHE A 138 -35.49 -44.76 2.56
N ASN A 139 -34.71 -45.36 1.66
CA ASN A 139 -34.50 -46.81 1.67
C ASN A 139 -33.28 -47.13 2.55
N ASP A 140 -33.45 -47.04 3.87
CA ASP A 140 -32.77 -47.89 4.87
C ASP A 140 -33.18 -47.54 6.32
N LEU A 141 -34.49 -47.41 6.56
CA LEU A 141 -35.06 -47.63 7.89
C LEU A 141 -35.99 -48.83 7.78
N GLY A 142 -35.50 -49.97 8.25
CA GLY A 142 -36.26 -51.21 8.36
C GLY A 142 -37.53 -51.00 9.19
N ASP A 143 -38.65 -51.31 8.54
CA ASP A 143 -39.91 -51.87 9.03
C ASP A 143 -40.35 -51.50 10.47
N LEU A 144 -41.34 -50.60 10.57
CA LEU A 144 -42.48 -50.84 11.45
C LEU A 144 -43.74 -50.07 10.99
N GLY A 145 -44.62 -50.78 10.28
CA GLY A 145 -46.06 -50.70 10.54
C GLY A 145 -46.86 -49.47 10.07
N ALA A 146 -47.49 -49.64 8.91
CA ALA A 146 -48.95 -49.57 8.72
C ALA A 146 -49.63 -48.29 8.13
N VAL A 147 -50.40 -48.58 7.06
CA VAL A 147 -51.71 -48.05 6.56
C VAL A 147 -51.81 -46.73 5.74
N PHE A 148 -51.99 -46.92 4.42
CA PHE A 148 -52.83 -46.22 3.40
C PHE A 148 -53.18 -44.72 3.49
N GLU A 149 -53.06 -44.00 2.36
CA GLU A 149 -54.17 -43.75 1.41
C GLU A 149 -53.67 -43.21 0.06
N SER A 150 -54.40 -43.49 -1.04
CA SER A 150 -54.04 -43.14 -2.42
C SER A 150 -54.93 -42.01 -2.96
N PRO A 151 -54.39 -40.96 -3.62
CA PRO A 151 -55.22 -40.12 -4.48
C PRO A 151 -55.14 -40.54 -5.94
N VAL A 152 -56.34 -40.77 -6.44
CA VAL A 152 -56.84 -41.08 -7.78
C VAL A 152 -56.25 -40.30 -8.96
N SER A 153 -56.21 -41.01 -10.09
CA SER A 153 -55.88 -40.59 -11.45
C SER A 153 -57.09 -40.05 -12.24
N SER A 154 -56.88 -39.04 -13.08
CA SER A 154 -57.50 -38.84 -14.42
C SER A 154 -56.91 -37.57 -15.03
N VAL A 155 -56.15 -37.60 -16.15
CA VAL A 155 -56.49 -37.91 -17.56
C VAL A 155 -57.40 -36.86 -18.21
N GLY A 156 -56.89 -36.21 -19.27
CA GLY A 156 -57.73 -35.61 -20.31
C GLY A 156 -57.05 -34.50 -21.12
N GLY A 157 -56.19 -34.85 -22.07
CA GLY A 157 -55.72 -33.96 -23.13
C GLY A 157 -56.09 -34.51 -24.51
N GLY A 158 -56.57 -33.63 -25.40
CA GLY A 158 -56.55 -33.84 -26.85
C GLY A 158 -57.91 -33.66 -27.55
N GLN A 159 -57.99 -32.69 -28.44
CA GLN A 159 -58.05 -32.93 -29.89
C GLN A 159 -57.92 -31.61 -30.67
N GLY A 160 -57.07 -31.61 -31.68
CA GLY A 160 -57.03 -30.56 -32.70
C GLY A 160 -57.89 -30.95 -33.89
N GLU A 161 -58.32 -29.96 -34.66
CA GLU A 161 -58.51 -30.08 -36.11
C GLU A 161 -58.09 -28.78 -36.81
N ASN A 162 -57.47 -29.00 -37.96
CA ASN A 162 -57.02 -28.06 -38.97
C ASN A 162 -58.24 -27.45 -39.70
N LEU A 163 -58.15 -26.22 -40.22
CA LEU A 163 -58.81 -25.70 -41.45
C LEU A 163 -58.74 -24.16 -41.51
N GLY A 164 -58.26 -23.60 -42.63
CA GLY A 164 -58.81 -22.36 -43.18
C GLY A 164 -57.88 -21.14 -43.31
N ASP A 165 -57.42 -20.92 -44.53
CA ASP A 165 -56.81 -19.71 -45.11
C ASP A 165 -57.72 -18.45 -45.00
N GLY A 166 -57.13 -17.25 -44.93
CA GLY A 166 -57.89 -15.99 -44.98
C GLY A 166 -57.15 -14.76 -44.46
N ALA A 167 -56.90 -13.81 -45.35
CA ALA A 167 -56.08 -12.61 -45.17
C ALA A 167 -56.66 -11.49 -44.26
N ALA A 168 -55.73 -10.59 -43.90
CA ALA A 168 -55.87 -9.14 -43.67
C ALA A 168 -56.11 -8.59 -42.24
N THR A 169 -55.13 -7.76 -41.82
CA THR A 169 -55.22 -6.49 -41.06
C THR A 169 -55.79 -6.51 -39.64
N ASP A 170 -54.97 -6.23 -38.62
CA ASP A 170 -54.91 -4.91 -37.99
C ASP A 170 -53.75 -4.82 -36.98
N ASN A 171 -53.13 -3.65 -36.91
CA ASN A 171 -52.06 -3.29 -35.98
C ASN A 171 -52.68 -3.03 -34.60
N VAL A 172 -52.43 -3.90 -33.63
CA VAL A 172 -52.70 -3.58 -32.22
C VAL A 172 -51.44 -3.85 -31.39
N VAL A 173 -50.82 -2.75 -30.98
CA VAL A 173 -49.75 -2.67 -29.99
C VAL A 173 -50.27 -3.22 -28.64
N PRO A 174 -49.55 -4.13 -27.96
CA PRO A 174 -49.88 -4.51 -26.58
C PRO A 174 -49.81 -3.28 -25.67
N PRO A 175 -50.75 -3.07 -24.74
CA PRO A 175 -50.74 -1.90 -23.88
C PRO A 175 -49.45 -1.87 -23.05
N GLN A 176 -48.76 -0.73 -23.07
CA GLN A 176 -47.66 -0.46 -22.15
C GLN A 176 -48.17 -0.55 -20.70
N PRO A 177 -47.37 -1.03 -19.74
CA PRO A 177 -47.73 -0.97 -18.33
C PRO A 177 -47.88 0.50 -17.91
N LEU A 178 -49.02 0.85 -17.31
CA LEU A 178 -49.22 2.14 -16.67
C LEU A 178 -48.22 2.27 -15.50
N PRO A 179 -47.64 3.47 -15.24
CA PRO A 179 -46.91 3.73 -14.01
C PRO A 179 -47.86 3.51 -12.83
N GLN A 180 -47.47 2.64 -11.89
CA GLN A 180 -48.21 2.46 -10.66
C GLN A 180 -48.19 3.78 -9.87
N PRO A 181 -49.33 4.29 -9.36
CA PRO A 181 -49.31 5.45 -8.47
C PRO A 181 -48.52 5.09 -7.20
N PRO A 182 -47.77 6.04 -6.59
CA PRO A 182 -47.16 5.79 -5.30
C PRO A 182 -48.25 5.41 -4.30
N LEU A 183 -48.04 4.30 -3.59
CA LEU A 183 -48.91 3.86 -2.51
C LEU A 183 -48.99 4.98 -1.46
N PRO A 184 -50.19 5.38 -0.98
CA PRO A 184 -50.28 6.31 0.13
C PRO A 184 -49.71 5.66 1.40
N PRO A 185 -48.99 6.41 2.25
CA PRO A 185 -48.39 5.88 3.48
C PRO A 185 -49.50 5.40 4.42
N GLN A 186 -49.45 4.11 4.80
CA GLN A 186 -50.33 3.52 5.80
C GLN A 186 -49.74 3.75 7.20
N PRO A 187 -50.54 4.09 8.23
CA PRO A 187 -50.06 4.35 9.60
C PRO A 187 -49.47 3.14 10.34
N ASN A 188 -49.50 1.94 9.75
CA ASN A 188 -48.97 0.69 10.32
C ASN A 188 -47.81 0.15 9.45
N GLY A 189 -46.99 1.06 8.93
CA GLY A 189 -46.12 0.84 7.77
C GLY A 189 -45.05 -0.24 7.97
N ILE A 190 -44.95 -1.11 6.97
CA ILE A 190 -43.76 -1.93 6.72
C ILE A 190 -42.58 -0.97 6.50
N ILE A 191 -41.51 -1.09 7.28
CA ILE A 191 -40.35 -0.18 7.23
C ILE A 191 -39.24 -0.85 6.42
N LYS A 192 -38.73 -0.17 5.39
CA LYS A 192 -37.56 -0.65 4.63
C LYS A 192 -36.35 -0.64 5.55
N ILE A 193 -35.65 -1.77 5.63
CA ILE A 193 -34.38 -1.85 6.36
C ILE A 193 -33.26 -1.38 5.41
N PRO A 194 -32.50 -0.34 5.78
CA PRO A 194 -31.42 0.18 4.96
C PRO A 194 -30.25 -0.81 4.87
N LEU A 195 -29.39 -0.62 3.88
CA LEU A 195 -28.20 -1.44 3.66
C LEU A 195 -27.17 -1.26 4.78
N SER A 196 -27.11 -0.09 5.42
CA SER A 196 -26.32 0.18 6.63
C SER A 196 -26.60 -0.78 7.80
N ALA A 197 -27.76 -1.46 7.79
CA ALA A 197 -28.12 -2.47 8.79
C ALA A 197 -27.69 -3.90 8.41
N HIS A 198 -27.17 -4.12 7.20
CA HIS A 198 -26.68 -5.40 6.70
C HIS A 198 -25.16 -5.46 6.75
N LYS A 199 -24.60 -6.66 6.90
CA LYS A 199 -23.14 -6.83 6.88
C LYS A 199 -22.59 -6.53 5.48
N GLY A 200 -21.64 -5.58 5.39
CA GLY A 200 -21.01 -5.20 4.12
C GLY A 200 -22.01 -4.60 3.12
N GLU A 201 -23.10 -4.01 3.63
CA GLU A 201 -24.12 -3.32 2.83
C GLU A 201 -24.76 -4.18 1.73
N ASP A 202 -24.67 -5.51 1.87
CA ASP A 202 -25.25 -6.47 0.94
C ASP A 202 -26.68 -6.85 1.38
N PRO A 203 -27.72 -6.61 0.56
CA PRO A 203 -29.10 -7.01 0.87
C PRO A 203 -29.30 -8.54 0.97
N ALA A 204 -28.35 -9.35 0.51
CA ALA A 204 -28.34 -10.79 0.71
C ALA A 204 -27.73 -11.22 2.06
N ALA A 205 -26.94 -10.36 2.69
CA ALA A 205 -26.25 -10.67 3.94
C ALA A 205 -27.18 -10.62 5.17
N GLU A 206 -26.66 -11.12 6.30
CA GLU A 206 -27.36 -11.04 7.58
C GLU A 206 -27.37 -9.61 8.12
N LEU A 207 -28.42 -9.27 8.88
CA LEU A 207 -28.49 -8.02 9.62
C LEU A 207 -27.51 -8.00 10.77
N ILE A 208 -26.86 -6.85 10.99
CA ILE A 208 -25.86 -6.72 12.04
C ILE A 208 -26.49 -6.74 13.44
N PRO A 209 -25.81 -7.28 14.47
CA PRO A 209 -26.32 -7.31 15.85
C PRO A 209 -26.70 -5.94 16.41
N ALA A 210 -26.01 -4.88 15.97
CA ALA A 210 -26.33 -3.51 16.37
C ALA A 210 -27.74 -3.08 15.93
N PHE A 211 -28.27 -3.66 14.85
CA PHE A 211 -29.65 -3.44 14.41
C PHE A 211 -30.60 -4.43 15.08
N THR A 212 -30.34 -5.74 14.95
CA THR A 212 -31.30 -6.79 15.34
C THR A 212 -31.62 -6.82 16.84
N THR A 213 -30.65 -6.49 17.69
CA THR A 213 -30.86 -6.45 19.15
C THR A 213 -31.68 -5.24 19.61
N LYS A 214 -31.95 -4.29 18.72
CA LYS A 214 -32.71 -3.05 18.97
C LYS A 214 -34.08 -3.03 18.31
N ILE A 215 -34.49 -4.10 17.62
CA ILE A 215 -35.82 -4.20 17.01
C ILE A 215 -36.87 -4.29 18.14
N PRO A 216 -37.87 -3.40 18.18
CA PRO A 216 -38.95 -3.47 19.17
C PRO A 216 -39.74 -4.77 19.08
N SER A 217 -40.29 -5.21 20.23
CA SER A 217 -41.17 -6.39 20.27
C SER A 217 -42.41 -6.18 19.39
N GLY A 218 -42.84 -7.24 18.70
CA GLY A 218 -43.99 -7.18 17.81
C GLY A 218 -43.67 -6.71 16.38
N TYR A 219 -42.38 -6.65 16.03
CA TYR A 219 -41.92 -6.54 14.64
C TYR A 219 -41.19 -7.81 14.22
N SER A 220 -41.43 -8.24 12.98
CA SER A 220 -40.71 -9.34 12.33
C SER A 220 -39.91 -8.81 11.15
N VAL A 221 -38.73 -9.40 10.91
CA VAL A 221 -37.96 -9.13 9.70
C VAL A 221 -38.47 -10.06 8.59
N GLN A 222 -38.91 -9.48 7.48
CA GLN A 222 -39.39 -10.24 6.31
C GLN A 222 -38.68 -9.78 5.04
N LYS A 223 -38.24 -10.75 4.23
CA LYS A 223 -37.67 -10.48 2.91
C LYS A 223 -38.78 -10.43 1.88
N GLN A 224 -38.88 -9.34 1.13
CA GLN A 224 -39.92 -9.14 0.11
C GLN A 224 -39.42 -9.54 -1.28
N GLY A 225 -40.34 -9.56 -2.25
CA GLY A 225 -40.06 -10.02 -3.63
C GLY A 225 -39.05 -9.17 -4.42
N ASP A 226 -38.70 -7.99 -3.90
CA ASP A 226 -37.64 -7.12 -4.41
C ASP A 226 -36.24 -7.51 -3.88
N GLY A 227 -36.15 -8.53 -3.04
CA GLY A 227 -34.91 -8.98 -2.41
C GLY A 227 -34.47 -8.14 -1.21
N ARG A 228 -35.28 -7.17 -0.75
CA ARG A 228 -34.98 -6.32 0.41
C ARG A 228 -35.62 -6.84 1.69
N SER A 229 -34.97 -6.53 2.81
CA SER A 229 -35.46 -6.82 4.16
C SER A 229 -36.33 -5.67 4.66
N TYR A 230 -37.44 -6.00 5.30
CA TYR A 230 -38.37 -5.03 5.87
C TYR A 230 -38.76 -5.41 7.30
N LEU A 231 -38.97 -4.42 8.16
CA LEU A 231 -39.63 -4.61 9.45
C LEU A 231 -41.15 -4.57 9.23
N VAL A 232 -41.81 -5.68 9.54
CA VAL A 232 -43.26 -5.85 9.40
C VAL A 232 -43.87 -5.95 10.81
N PRO A 233 -44.77 -5.03 11.20
CA PRO A 233 -45.43 -5.08 12.50
C PRO A 233 -46.45 -6.22 12.57
N ASP A 234 -46.59 -6.81 13.76
CA ASP A 234 -47.74 -7.63 14.13
C ASP A 234 -49.00 -6.77 14.19
N ASP A 235 -50.16 -7.40 14.04
CA ASP A 235 -51.45 -6.70 14.03
C ASP A 235 -51.65 -5.83 15.29
N GLY A 236 -51.78 -4.51 15.07
CA GLY A 236 -52.00 -3.53 16.12
C GLY A 236 -50.75 -3.04 16.86
N VAL A 237 -49.56 -3.47 16.43
CA VAL A 237 -48.28 -2.96 16.96
C VAL A 237 -47.89 -1.67 16.25
N ASN A 238 -47.51 -0.66 17.02
CA ASN A 238 -46.97 0.60 16.52
C ASN A 238 -45.87 1.11 17.45
N GLU A 239 -44.63 0.70 17.18
CA GLU A 239 -43.48 1.03 18.02
C GLU A 239 -42.52 2.04 17.38
N PHE A 240 -42.93 2.68 16.27
CA PHE A 240 -42.11 3.70 15.60
C PHE A 240 -42.91 4.97 15.33
N THR A 241 -42.23 6.10 15.45
CA THR A 241 -42.71 7.41 15.01
C THR A 241 -41.97 7.83 13.76
N TYR A 242 -42.69 8.26 12.73
CA TYR A 242 -42.11 8.79 11.50
C TYR A 242 -41.94 10.31 11.58
N ASN A 243 -40.74 10.82 11.26
CA ASN A 243 -40.42 12.23 11.25
C ASN A 243 -39.50 12.57 10.06
N ASN A 244 -40.05 13.22 9.03
CA ASN A 244 -39.29 13.73 7.86
C ASN A 244 -38.33 12.70 7.22
N GLY A 245 -38.84 11.48 6.99
CA GLY A 245 -38.09 10.38 6.36
C GLY A 245 -37.33 9.48 7.35
N TRP A 246 -37.45 9.73 8.65
CA TRP A 246 -36.85 8.89 9.70
C TRP A 246 -37.90 8.16 10.52
N TYR A 247 -37.75 6.85 10.68
CA TYR A 247 -38.49 6.06 11.66
C TYR A 247 -37.69 5.95 12.95
N VAL A 248 -38.23 6.43 14.06
CA VAL A 248 -37.59 6.38 15.38
C VAL A 248 -38.42 5.51 16.31
N SER A 249 -37.80 4.51 16.93
CA SER A 249 -38.49 3.61 17.84
C SER A 249 -38.96 4.34 19.10
N ASN A 250 -40.10 3.95 19.66
CA ASN A 250 -40.70 4.59 20.84
C ASN A 250 -39.83 4.44 22.11
N ASP A 251 -39.01 3.39 22.18
CA ASP A 251 -38.00 3.21 23.24
C ASP A 251 -36.71 4.02 23.00
N GLY A 252 -36.65 4.69 21.85
CA GLY A 252 -35.56 5.57 21.42
C GLY A 252 -34.25 4.86 21.08
N GLN A 253 -34.25 3.53 20.94
CA GLN A 253 -33.01 2.78 20.70
C GLN A 253 -32.65 2.62 19.23
N LEU A 254 -33.56 2.90 18.31
CA LEU A 254 -33.35 2.73 16.87
C LEU A 254 -33.90 3.93 16.09
N ALA A 255 -33.09 4.47 15.18
CA ALA A 255 -33.51 5.41 14.16
C ALA A 255 -33.12 4.87 12.78
N ILE A 256 -34.06 4.87 11.84
CA ILE A 256 -33.92 4.28 10.51
C ILE A 256 -34.26 5.34 9.46
N GLY A 257 -33.29 5.72 8.65
CA GLY A 257 -33.45 6.60 7.49
C GLY A 257 -34.14 5.87 6.34
N GLN A 258 -34.98 6.58 5.60
CA GLN A 258 -35.54 6.14 4.32
C GLN A 258 -34.95 6.99 3.19
N ASP A 259 -35.10 6.59 1.94
CA ASP A 259 -34.45 7.27 0.80
C ASP A 259 -34.95 8.71 0.58
N GLU A 260 -36.03 9.14 1.23
CA GLU A 260 -36.50 10.53 1.25
C GLU A 260 -36.07 11.34 2.48
N ALA A 261 -35.23 10.75 3.35
CA ALA A 261 -34.74 11.31 4.60
C ALA A 261 -34.22 12.73 4.43
N LYS A 262 -34.63 13.60 5.35
CA LYS A 262 -34.02 14.91 5.53
C LYS A 262 -32.82 14.79 6.47
N LYS A 263 -32.01 15.84 6.51
CA LYS A 263 -30.97 16.00 7.53
C LYS A 263 -31.50 15.64 8.91
N LEU A 264 -30.77 14.82 9.65
CA LEU A 264 -31.09 14.44 11.02
C LEU A 264 -30.28 15.24 12.02
N ALA A 265 -30.94 15.87 12.98
CA ALA A 265 -30.33 16.46 14.15
C ALA A 265 -30.70 15.67 15.41
N VAL A 266 -29.71 14.97 15.97
CA VAL A 266 -29.79 14.29 17.26
C VAL A 266 -29.20 15.22 18.31
N THR A 267 -30.05 15.81 19.16
CA THR A 267 -29.65 16.98 19.96
C THR A 267 -30.16 16.90 21.40
N SER A 268 -29.49 17.63 22.30
CA SER A 268 -30.01 17.85 23.65
C SER A 268 -31.12 18.90 23.67
N ASN A 269 -31.91 18.91 24.75
CA ASN A 269 -32.89 19.98 25.01
C ASN A 269 -32.27 21.38 24.99
N ALA A 270 -30.98 21.50 25.34
CA ALA A 270 -30.30 22.79 25.39
C ALA A 270 -30.04 23.37 23.98
N ASN A 271 -29.85 22.50 22.98
CA ASN A 271 -29.43 22.87 21.63
C ASN A 271 -30.52 22.65 20.58
N GLU A 272 -31.71 22.15 20.95
CA GLU A 272 -32.81 21.91 20.01
C GLU A 272 -33.23 23.17 19.22
N GLY A 273 -33.09 24.35 19.83
CA GLY A 273 -33.41 25.63 19.21
C GLY A 273 -32.49 26.02 18.04
N ASN A 274 -31.37 25.32 17.85
CA ASN A 274 -30.48 25.51 16.70
C ASN A 274 -31.10 24.95 15.40
N TYR A 275 -32.15 24.13 15.51
CA TYR A 275 -32.74 23.41 14.39
C TYR A 275 -34.23 23.76 14.26
N PRO A 276 -34.66 24.34 13.12
CA PRO A 276 -36.02 24.85 12.95
C PRO A 276 -37.07 23.73 12.91
N ASP A 277 -38.29 24.07 13.33
CA ASP A 277 -39.49 23.21 13.25
C ASP A 277 -40.27 23.44 11.93
N ASP A 278 -39.56 23.57 10.82
CA ASP A 278 -40.14 23.86 9.49
C ASP A 278 -40.20 22.64 8.55
N GLY A 279 -39.78 21.47 9.05
CA GLY A 279 -39.76 20.23 8.28
C GLY A 279 -38.52 20.03 7.39
N THR A 280 -37.58 20.96 7.41
CA THR A 280 -36.31 20.82 6.65
C THR A 280 -35.28 19.92 7.34
N VAL A 281 -35.42 19.73 8.66
CA VAL A 281 -34.55 18.92 9.51
C VAL A 281 -35.41 17.99 10.37
N ALA A 282 -35.09 16.70 10.37
CA ALA A 282 -35.64 15.73 11.32
C ALA A 282 -34.94 15.90 12.67
N LYS A 283 -35.68 15.80 13.79
CA LYS A 283 -35.13 16.03 15.12
C LYS A 283 -35.38 14.85 16.06
N ILE A 284 -34.34 14.44 16.77
CA ILE A 284 -34.42 13.56 17.93
C ILE A 284 -33.85 14.34 19.11
N VAL A 285 -34.74 14.79 20.00
CA VAL A 285 -34.37 15.63 21.16
C VAL A 285 -34.28 14.78 22.41
N ALA A 286 -33.21 14.97 23.19
CA ALA A 286 -32.86 14.15 24.37
C ALA A 286 -32.90 12.65 24.06
N PRO A 287 -32.03 12.17 23.14
CA PRO A 287 -32.04 10.78 22.71
C PRO A 287 -31.72 9.82 23.85
N ASN A 288 -32.11 8.56 23.67
CA ASN A 288 -31.61 7.46 24.48
C ASN A 288 -30.10 7.29 24.21
N ALA A 289 -29.29 7.13 25.27
CA ALA A 289 -27.85 6.87 25.12
C ALA A 289 -27.52 5.54 24.41
N GLN A 290 -28.51 4.66 24.23
CA GLN A 290 -28.41 3.40 23.48
C GLN A 290 -28.90 3.51 22.03
N LEU A 291 -29.26 4.72 21.57
CA LEU A 291 -29.72 4.95 20.21
C LEU A 291 -28.66 4.55 19.19
N ASN A 292 -29.03 3.67 18.26
CA ASN A 292 -28.32 3.42 17.02
C ASN A 292 -29.06 4.11 15.87
N VAL A 293 -28.33 4.89 15.10
CA VAL A 293 -28.82 5.57 13.90
C VAL A 293 -28.30 4.83 12.68
N PHE A 294 -29.19 4.48 11.77
CA PHE A 294 -28.90 3.87 10.48
C PHE A 294 -29.42 4.80 9.39
N GLY A 295 -28.53 5.41 8.62
CA GLY A 295 -28.90 6.15 7.42
C GLY A 295 -29.48 5.23 6.35
N SER A 296 -30.00 5.88 5.33
CA SER A 296 -30.72 5.33 4.19
C SER A 296 -29.77 4.62 3.20
N ASP A 297 -30.27 4.34 1.99
CA ASP A 297 -29.44 3.81 0.91
C ASP A 297 -28.97 4.93 -0.06
N ILE A 298 -29.03 6.18 0.38
CA ILE A 298 -28.55 7.36 -0.34
C ILE A 298 -27.85 8.31 0.64
N ASN A 299 -27.26 9.38 0.11
CA ASN A 299 -26.60 10.42 0.90
C ASN A 299 -27.45 10.95 2.08
N ASP A 300 -26.88 10.87 3.27
CA ASP A 300 -27.45 11.31 4.53
C ASP A 300 -26.62 12.44 5.16
N GLU A 301 -27.29 13.33 5.89
CA GLU A 301 -26.62 14.31 6.75
C GLU A 301 -27.09 14.12 8.19
N ILE A 302 -26.21 13.62 9.05
CA ILE A 302 -26.50 13.26 10.44
C ILE A 302 -25.64 14.10 11.38
N VAL A 303 -26.28 14.89 12.24
CA VAL A 303 -25.60 15.73 13.24
C VAL A 303 -25.97 15.28 14.64
N VAL A 304 -24.96 15.01 15.46
CA VAL A 304 -25.08 14.76 16.90
C VAL A 304 -24.57 15.98 17.65
N ASP A 305 -25.46 16.73 18.29
CA ASP A 305 -25.17 18.04 18.87
C ASP A 305 -25.43 18.05 20.39
N ASN A 306 -24.34 18.04 21.17
CA ASN A 306 -24.38 17.98 22.63
C ASN A 306 -25.28 16.84 23.17
N ALA A 307 -25.32 15.73 22.44
CA ALA A 307 -26.13 14.57 22.77
C ALA A 307 -25.25 13.33 23.01
N GLN A 308 -25.80 12.34 23.71
CA GLN A 308 -25.15 11.05 23.90
C GLN A 308 -25.99 9.97 23.21
N ILE A 309 -25.36 9.21 22.32
CA ILE A 309 -25.95 8.06 21.64
C ILE A 309 -24.93 6.92 21.56
N ASN A 310 -25.33 5.79 20.97
CA ASN A 310 -24.47 4.64 20.83
C ASN A 310 -23.76 4.66 19.47
N ASN A 311 -24.40 4.28 18.36
CA ASN A 311 -23.73 4.20 17.06
C ASN A 311 -24.41 5.06 16.00
N VAL A 312 -23.62 5.50 15.02
CA VAL A 312 -24.11 6.04 13.74
C VAL A 312 -23.51 5.23 12.61
N TYR A 313 -24.36 4.81 11.68
CA TYR A 313 -24.00 4.19 10.42
C TYR A 313 -24.60 5.07 9.32
N GLY A 314 -23.78 5.65 8.44
CA GLY A 314 -24.23 6.43 7.29
C GLY A 314 -24.97 5.50 6.32
N GLY A 315 -24.25 4.55 5.73
CA GLY A 315 -24.80 3.59 4.79
C GLY A 315 -24.29 3.81 3.38
N VAL A 316 -25.19 3.63 2.40
CA VAL A 316 -24.81 3.82 1.00
C VAL A 316 -25.00 5.28 0.61
N GLY A 317 -24.01 5.86 -0.05
CA GLY A 317 -24.03 7.24 -0.53
C GLY A 317 -22.85 8.03 0.03
N ALA A 318 -22.70 9.25 -0.44
CA ALA A 318 -21.73 10.18 0.16
C ALA A 318 -22.39 10.88 1.35
N ASP A 319 -22.15 10.34 2.54
CA ASP A 319 -22.77 10.73 3.79
C ASP A 319 -21.96 11.78 4.53
N LYS A 320 -22.65 12.55 5.37
CA LYS A 320 -22.04 13.51 6.26
C LYS A 320 -22.47 13.27 7.69
N ILE A 321 -21.53 12.88 8.53
CA ILE A 321 -21.74 12.61 9.95
C ILE A 321 -20.96 13.63 10.76
N SER A 322 -21.63 14.38 11.64
CA SER A 322 -20.98 15.41 12.47
C SER A 322 -21.28 15.22 13.94
N GLY A 323 -20.24 15.13 14.77
CA GLY A 323 -20.37 15.20 16.23
C GLY A 323 -19.88 16.56 16.72
N ILE A 324 -20.74 17.34 17.40
CA ILE A 324 -20.40 18.70 17.82
C ILE A 324 -20.80 18.99 19.27
N ASN A 325 -20.23 20.07 19.83
CA ASN A 325 -20.64 20.66 21.11
C ASN A 325 -20.64 19.66 22.28
N SER A 326 -19.60 18.84 22.43
CA SER A 326 -19.51 17.80 23.49
C SER A 326 -20.43 16.60 23.28
N ALA A 327 -20.76 16.29 22.02
CA ALA A 327 -21.39 15.03 21.65
C ALA A 327 -20.58 13.81 22.13
N LYS A 328 -21.29 12.72 22.40
CA LYS A 328 -20.72 11.45 22.87
C LYS A 328 -21.31 10.29 22.10
N LEU A 329 -20.44 9.49 21.48
CA LEU A 329 -20.84 8.31 20.71
C LEU A 329 -19.95 7.11 21.07
N SER A 330 -20.42 5.92 20.76
CA SER A 330 -19.65 4.69 20.80
C SER A 330 -18.86 4.51 19.51
N ASN A 331 -19.51 4.38 18.36
CA ASN A 331 -18.83 4.20 17.07
C ASN A 331 -19.49 5.02 15.97
N ILE A 332 -18.71 5.34 14.94
CA ILE A 332 -19.18 5.93 13.69
C ILE A 332 -18.66 5.08 12.54
N SER A 333 -19.52 4.84 11.57
CA SER A 333 -19.23 4.21 10.27
C SER A 333 -19.80 5.12 9.19
N GLY A 334 -18.99 5.52 8.21
CA GLY A 334 -19.44 6.16 6.97
C GLY A 334 -20.31 5.19 6.19
N GLY A 335 -19.70 4.21 5.55
CA GLY A 335 -20.39 3.17 4.78
C GLY A 335 -19.80 3.09 3.39
N SER A 336 -20.61 2.82 2.37
CA SER A 336 -20.13 2.86 0.98
C SER A 336 -20.38 4.22 0.35
N GLY A 337 -19.33 4.90 -0.12
CA GLY A 337 -19.36 6.20 -0.79
C GLY A 337 -18.36 7.17 -0.17
N ASP A 338 -18.13 8.30 -0.83
CA ASP A 338 -17.16 9.30 -0.35
C ASP A 338 -17.73 10.07 0.87
N ASP A 339 -17.45 9.60 2.08
CA ASP A 339 -18.07 10.09 3.30
C ASP A 339 -17.30 11.22 3.98
N VAL A 340 -18.01 12.01 4.78
CA VAL A 340 -17.42 13.07 5.61
C VAL A 340 -17.79 12.87 7.07
N ILE A 341 -16.79 12.60 7.91
CA ILE A 341 -16.94 12.49 9.36
C ILE A 341 -16.24 13.68 10.04
N ASP A 342 -17.01 14.58 10.66
CA ASP A 342 -16.49 15.79 11.32
C ASP A 342 -16.74 15.77 12.83
N LEU A 343 -15.68 15.66 13.63
CA LEU A 343 -15.72 15.60 15.07
C LEU A 343 -15.16 16.88 15.68
N ASN A 344 -16.05 17.78 16.11
CA ASN A 344 -15.69 19.03 16.76
C ASN A 344 -16.03 18.98 18.25
N LYS A 345 -15.00 18.89 19.11
CA LYS A 345 -15.17 18.78 20.57
C LYS A 345 -16.09 17.61 20.94
N THR A 346 -15.79 16.42 20.43
CA THR A 346 -16.62 15.21 20.55
C THR A 346 -15.85 14.07 21.21
N THR A 347 -16.56 13.16 21.88
CA THR A 347 -15.98 11.96 22.49
C THR A 347 -16.53 10.69 21.83
N ILE A 348 -15.65 9.91 21.23
CA ILE A 348 -15.92 8.58 20.67
C ILE A 348 -15.25 7.53 21.57
N THR A 349 -16.04 6.62 22.13
CA THR A 349 -15.51 5.58 23.04
C THR A 349 -15.02 4.32 22.30
N GLY A 350 -15.38 4.18 21.04
CA GLY A 350 -14.99 3.12 20.13
C GLY A 350 -14.20 3.67 18.94
N MET A 351 -14.60 3.26 17.74
CA MET A 351 -13.88 3.53 16.48
C MET A 351 -14.61 4.56 15.62
N VAL A 352 -13.85 5.19 14.73
CA VAL A 352 -14.34 6.00 13.61
C VAL A 352 -13.84 5.34 12.34
N VAL A 353 -14.72 5.09 11.38
CA VAL A 353 -14.43 4.30 10.19
C VAL A 353 -15.09 4.97 8.99
N GLY A 354 -14.32 5.24 7.93
CA GLY A 354 -14.83 5.68 6.63
C GLY A 354 -15.53 4.54 5.88
N ASN A 355 -14.77 3.47 5.59
CA ASN A 355 -15.12 2.26 4.83
C ASN A 355 -14.79 2.36 3.34
N GLU A 356 -15.76 2.22 2.44
CA GLU A 356 -15.46 2.19 1.00
C GLU A 356 -15.69 3.59 0.42
N GLY A 357 -14.76 4.14 -0.36
CA GLY A 357 -14.89 5.47 -0.96
C GLY A 357 -13.75 6.38 -0.54
N ASP A 358 -13.65 7.55 -1.17
CA ASP A 358 -12.63 8.54 -0.83
C ASP A 358 -13.12 9.37 0.37
N ASP A 359 -12.83 8.92 1.59
CA ASP A 359 -13.41 9.48 2.81
C ASP A 359 -12.64 10.67 3.38
N THR A 360 -13.34 11.57 4.06
CA THR A 360 -12.76 12.68 4.82
C THR A 360 -13.12 12.60 6.29
N ILE A 361 -12.12 12.36 7.15
CA ILE A 361 -12.30 12.24 8.60
C ILE A 361 -11.53 13.33 9.34
N ASN A 362 -12.26 14.20 10.05
CA ASN A 362 -11.71 15.30 10.84
C ASN A 362 -11.95 15.08 12.33
N VAL A 363 -10.87 15.06 13.13
CA VAL A 363 -10.91 14.95 14.59
C VAL A 363 -10.30 16.19 15.22
N ASP A 364 -11.16 17.11 15.65
CA ASP A 364 -10.77 18.50 15.92
C ASP A 364 -11.28 19.06 17.26
N ASN A 365 -10.71 20.18 17.69
CA ASN A 365 -11.11 20.99 18.85
C ASN A 365 -11.17 20.21 20.17
N GLY A 366 -10.13 19.42 20.44
CA GLY A 366 -10.02 18.61 21.64
C GLY A 366 -10.93 17.38 21.64
N SER A 367 -11.34 16.92 20.46
CA SER A 367 -12.05 15.66 20.27
C SER A 367 -11.22 14.47 20.74
N LYS A 368 -11.88 13.39 21.15
CA LYS A 368 -11.24 12.19 21.69
C LYS A 368 -11.81 10.95 21.05
N VAL A 369 -10.95 10.13 20.44
CA VAL A 369 -11.26 8.79 19.95
C VAL A 369 -10.50 7.78 20.80
N ALA A 370 -11.23 6.97 21.56
CA ALA A 370 -10.61 6.05 22.53
C ALA A 370 -9.99 4.79 21.88
N LYS A 371 -10.36 4.49 20.63
CA LYS A 371 -9.72 3.45 19.82
C LYS A 371 -9.01 4.08 18.63
N SER A 372 -9.23 3.53 17.44
CA SER A 372 -8.56 3.91 16.20
C SER A 372 -9.51 4.65 15.26
N VAL A 373 -8.90 5.35 14.31
CA VAL A 373 -9.56 5.93 13.13
C VAL A 373 -9.08 5.15 11.91
N TYR A 374 -9.99 4.88 10.98
CA TYR A 374 -9.72 4.14 9.76
C TYR A 374 -10.34 4.88 8.57
N GLY A 375 -9.56 5.11 7.52
CA GLY A 375 -10.08 5.44 6.18
C GLY A 375 -10.74 4.20 5.58
N ASN A 376 -9.92 3.21 5.26
CA ASN A 376 -10.20 1.90 4.64
C ASN A 376 -9.94 1.89 3.13
N ASP A 377 -10.96 1.67 2.30
CA ASP A 377 -10.76 1.46 0.87
C ASP A 377 -11.03 2.78 0.15
N GLY A 378 -10.06 3.35 -0.54
CA GLY A 378 -10.22 4.61 -1.27
C GLY A 378 -9.13 5.60 -0.96
N LYS A 379 -9.19 6.78 -1.56
CA LYS A 379 -8.22 7.86 -1.34
C LYS A 379 -8.65 8.72 -0.16
N ASP A 380 -8.28 8.33 1.03
CA ASP A 380 -8.78 8.93 2.25
C ASP A 380 -8.00 10.18 2.70
N THR A 381 -8.69 11.09 3.38
CA THR A 381 -8.10 12.25 4.04
C THR A 381 -8.46 12.24 5.52
N ILE A 382 -7.46 12.04 6.39
CA ILE A 382 -7.65 11.97 7.83
C ILE A 382 -6.86 13.09 8.52
N THR A 383 -7.56 13.96 9.25
CA THR A 383 -6.94 15.06 10.00
C THR A 383 -7.22 14.96 11.50
N ILE A 384 -6.18 14.98 12.32
CA ILE A 384 -6.25 15.09 13.79
C ILE A 384 -5.63 16.41 14.23
N ASP A 385 -6.41 17.33 14.79
CA ASP A 385 -6.00 18.72 15.04
C ASP A 385 -6.47 19.27 16.39
N ASN A 386 -5.96 20.44 16.77
CA ASN A 386 -6.34 21.29 17.90
C ASN A 386 -6.46 20.52 19.23
N ASN A 387 -5.35 19.91 19.65
CA ASN A 387 -5.24 19.13 20.89
C ASN A 387 -6.17 17.91 20.98
N SER A 388 -6.65 17.40 19.84
CA SER A 388 -7.43 16.16 19.79
C SER A 388 -6.56 14.93 20.03
N VAL A 389 -7.19 13.85 20.48
CA VAL A 389 -6.48 12.62 20.88
C VAL A 389 -7.10 11.39 20.24
N VAL A 390 -6.27 10.58 19.59
CA VAL A 390 -6.56 9.20 19.19
C VAL A 390 -5.73 8.26 20.07
N SER A 391 -6.38 7.46 20.90
CA SER A 391 -5.70 6.63 21.92
C SER A 391 -5.12 5.32 21.37
N LYS A 392 -5.36 5.02 20.09
CA LYS A 392 -4.74 3.90 19.37
C LYS A 392 -4.12 4.43 18.09
N ASN A 393 -4.53 3.90 16.94
CA ASN A 393 -3.87 4.14 15.68
C ASN A 393 -4.76 4.97 14.75
N VAL A 394 -4.15 5.54 13.74
CA VAL A 394 -4.81 6.08 12.55
C VAL A 394 -4.30 5.27 11.37
N PHE A 395 -5.21 4.77 10.55
CA PHE A 395 -4.90 3.98 9.35
C PHE A 395 -5.57 4.65 8.15
N GLY A 396 -4.80 4.90 7.09
CA GLY A 396 -5.35 5.15 5.76
C GLY A 396 -5.97 3.86 5.23
N ASN A 397 -5.16 2.82 5.16
CA ASN A 397 -5.37 1.49 4.59
C ASN A 397 -5.19 1.51 3.06
N ALA A 398 -6.16 1.06 2.27
CA ALA A 398 -5.95 0.81 0.85
C ALA A 398 -6.26 2.05 0.03
N GLY A 399 -5.25 2.65 -0.62
CA GLY A 399 -5.41 3.81 -1.48
C GLY A 399 -4.27 4.80 -1.31
N GLU A 400 -4.34 5.94 -2.00
CA GLU A 400 -3.32 7.00 -1.85
C GLU A 400 -3.75 8.02 -0.80
N ASP A 401 -3.54 7.72 0.47
CA ASP A 401 -4.13 8.41 1.60
C ASP A 401 -3.36 9.67 2.00
N THR A 402 -4.05 10.59 2.66
CA THR A 402 -3.47 11.79 3.26
C THR A 402 -3.80 11.84 4.74
N ILE A 403 -2.79 11.72 5.60
CA ILE A 403 -2.95 11.76 7.04
C ILE A 403 -2.18 12.94 7.65
N VAL A 404 -2.90 13.83 8.33
CA VAL A 404 -2.33 15.02 8.98
C VAL A 404 -2.59 15.00 10.48
N VAL A 405 -1.54 15.16 11.28
CA VAL A 405 -1.63 15.34 12.73
C VAL A 405 -0.95 16.65 13.11
N GLN A 406 -1.70 17.59 13.71
CA GLN A 406 -1.18 18.92 14.00
C GLN A 406 -1.84 19.63 15.19
N GLY A 407 -1.48 20.89 15.45
CA GLY A 407 -2.16 21.74 16.43
C GLY A 407 -2.13 21.22 17.87
N GLY A 408 -1.07 20.51 18.27
CA GLY A 408 -0.95 19.91 19.59
C GLY A 408 -1.70 18.57 19.74
N ALA A 409 -2.19 18.00 18.64
CA ALA A 409 -2.86 16.70 18.64
C ALA A 409 -1.93 15.54 19.01
N LYS A 410 -2.54 14.43 19.45
CA LYS A 410 -1.81 13.25 19.88
C LYS A 410 -2.40 11.95 19.32
N VAL A 411 -1.54 11.12 18.75
CA VAL A 411 -1.84 9.72 18.42
C VAL A 411 -0.93 8.83 19.29
N ASP A 412 -1.54 8.04 20.19
CA ASP A 412 -0.79 7.22 21.15
C ASP A 412 -0.15 5.98 20.51
N GLY A 413 -0.64 5.57 19.33
CA GLY A 413 -0.18 4.42 18.56
C GLY A 413 0.46 4.83 17.23
N TRP A 414 0.17 4.04 16.21
CA TRP A 414 0.71 4.22 14.86
C TRP A 414 -0.14 5.18 14.04
N VAL A 415 0.50 5.96 13.17
CA VAL A 415 -0.10 6.53 11.97
C VAL A 415 0.43 5.71 10.80
N LEU A 416 -0.46 5.06 10.08
CA LEU A 416 -0.12 4.15 8.99
C LEU A 416 -0.81 4.62 7.72
N GLY A 417 -0.03 4.72 6.64
CA GLY A 417 -0.55 4.81 5.28
C GLY A 417 -1.33 3.53 4.99
N ASP A 418 -0.64 2.40 4.81
CA ASP A 418 -1.25 1.11 4.51
C ASP A 418 -1.57 0.18 5.71
N THR A 419 -2.30 -0.91 5.42
CA THR A 419 -2.63 -1.97 6.38
C THR A 419 -1.44 -2.80 6.85
N LYS A 420 -0.37 -2.90 6.05
CA LYS A 420 0.71 -3.86 6.27
C LYS A 420 2.08 -3.18 6.35
N THR A 421 2.54 -2.93 7.56
CA THR A 421 3.79 -2.17 7.86
C THR A 421 4.94 -3.03 8.35
N LYS A 422 5.04 -4.22 7.77
CA LYS A 422 6.17 -5.15 7.90
C LYS A 422 6.46 -5.83 6.57
N ASN A 423 6.08 -5.15 5.51
CA ASN A 423 6.27 -5.65 4.18
C ASN A 423 7.68 -5.28 3.82
N ASP A 424 8.51 -6.29 3.79
CA ASP A 424 9.75 -6.18 3.08
C ASP A 424 9.88 -7.50 2.30
N MET A 425 10.06 -7.38 0.99
CA MET A 425 10.31 -8.50 0.09
C MET A 425 11.50 -9.33 0.58
N HIS A 426 12.48 -8.71 1.22
CA HIS A 426 13.64 -9.35 1.82
C HIS A 426 13.25 -10.14 3.06
N GLU A 427 12.44 -9.59 3.98
CA GLU A 427 11.91 -10.34 5.12
C GLU A 427 11.08 -11.56 4.66
N LYS A 428 10.29 -11.44 3.58
CA LYS A 428 9.57 -12.60 3.01
C LYS A 428 10.49 -13.60 2.34
N GLN A 429 11.60 -13.20 1.72
CA GLN A 429 12.57 -14.14 1.20
C GLN A 429 13.20 -14.99 2.32
N VAL A 430 13.48 -14.37 3.47
CA VAL A 430 14.02 -15.05 4.66
C VAL A 430 12.93 -15.85 5.38
N ASN A 431 11.69 -15.36 5.39
CA ASN A 431 10.52 -16.01 5.95
C ASN A 431 9.34 -16.03 4.95
N PRO A 432 9.28 -17.03 4.05
CA PRO A 432 8.29 -17.09 2.96
C PRO A 432 6.82 -17.14 3.38
N SER A 433 6.56 -17.36 4.67
CA SER A 433 5.21 -17.37 5.24
C SER A 433 4.67 -15.97 5.56
N LEU A 434 5.50 -14.92 5.44
CA LEU A 434 5.06 -13.54 5.65
C LEU A 434 4.12 -13.10 4.53
N ASP A 435 2.93 -12.65 4.92
CA ASP A 435 1.93 -12.11 4.01
C ASP A 435 2.19 -10.62 3.76
N ILE A 436 3.18 -10.33 2.91
CA ILE A 436 3.61 -8.94 2.61
C ILE A 436 2.88 -8.29 1.43
N THR A 437 2.08 -9.05 0.70
CA THR A 437 1.47 -8.50 -0.52
C THR A 437 0.27 -7.66 -0.10
N ASP A 438 0.43 -6.34 -0.19
CA ASP A 438 -0.67 -5.40 -0.08
C ASP A 438 -1.17 -5.08 -1.49
N ASN A 439 -2.36 -5.57 -1.83
CA ASN A 439 -2.99 -5.30 -3.13
C ASN A 439 -3.72 -3.94 -3.12
N GLY A 440 -3.81 -3.29 -1.97
CA GLY A 440 -4.38 -1.96 -1.77
C GLY A 440 -3.32 -0.85 -1.68
N ALA A 441 -2.03 -1.19 -1.83
CA ALA A 441 -0.91 -0.27 -1.74
C ALA A 441 -1.12 1.01 -2.56
N GLY A 442 -0.92 2.17 -1.94
CA GLY A 442 -0.93 3.47 -2.60
C GLY A 442 0.17 4.37 -2.07
N ASN A 443 0.45 5.43 -2.83
CA ASN A 443 1.48 6.39 -2.44
C ASN A 443 0.87 7.38 -1.42
N ASP A 444 1.19 7.18 -0.16
CA ASP A 444 0.59 7.89 0.96
C ASP A 444 1.32 9.19 1.30
N THR A 445 0.59 10.13 1.88
CA THR A 445 1.14 11.38 2.41
C THR A 445 0.85 11.50 3.90
N ILE A 446 1.88 11.38 4.73
CA ILE A 446 1.78 11.47 6.19
C ILE A 446 2.52 12.71 6.69
N LYS A 447 1.79 13.64 7.33
CA LYS A 447 2.35 14.89 7.86
C LYS A 447 2.05 15.10 9.34
N ILE A 448 3.10 15.19 10.15
CA ILE A 448 3.03 15.50 11.58
C ILE A 448 3.68 16.87 11.85
N SER A 449 2.92 17.86 12.33
CA SER A 449 3.45 19.22 12.49
C SER A 449 3.05 19.94 13.78
N GLY A 450 3.90 20.86 14.20
CA GLY A 450 3.58 21.83 15.25
C GLY A 450 3.98 21.41 16.66
N ALA A 451 4.32 22.41 17.49
CA ALA A 451 4.75 22.19 18.86
C ALA A 451 3.65 21.54 19.70
N GLY A 452 4.03 20.52 20.47
CA GLY A 452 3.11 19.76 21.33
C GLY A 452 2.38 18.63 20.60
N THR A 453 2.47 18.57 19.26
CA THR A 453 1.96 17.45 18.47
C THR A 453 2.86 16.23 18.68
N SER A 454 2.28 15.06 18.90
CA SER A 454 3.06 13.83 19.03
C SER A 454 2.38 12.59 18.48
N VAL A 455 3.15 11.77 17.78
CA VAL A 455 2.77 10.43 17.31
C VAL A 455 3.80 9.44 17.85
N LYS A 456 3.37 8.22 18.19
CA LYS A 456 4.33 7.21 18.62
C LYS A 456 5.14 6.74 17.43
N ASN A 457 4.50 6.13 16.45
CA ASN A 457 5.19 5.57 15.29
C ASN A 457 4.50 5.97 13.98
N ILE A 458 5.26 6.09 12.91
CA ILE A 458 4.77 6.23 11.54
C ILE A 458 5.20 4.99 10.75
N GLY A 459 4.29 4.46 9.96
CA GLY A 459 4.54 3.48 8.91
C GLY A 459 4.03 4.04 7.58
N GLY A 460 4.86 4.03 6.53
CA GLY A 460 4.39 4.34 5.18
C GLY A 460 3.53 3.19 4.69
N GLY A 461 4.15 2.10 4.27
CA GLY A 461 3.42 0.97 3.71
C GLY A 461 4.14 0.35 2.54
N ASN A 462 3.37 0.01 1.52
CA ASN A 462 3.89 -0.27 0.20
C ASN A 462 3.56 0.93 -0.70
N GLY A 463 4.48 1.33 -1.57
CA GLY A 463 4.27 2.46 -2.47
C GLY A 463 5.23 3.59 -2.13
N ASP A 464 5.35 4.57 -3.03
CA ASP A 464 6.33 5.65 -2.83
C ASP A 464 5.72 6.71 -1.90
N ASP A 465 5.98 6.60 -0.60
CA ASP A 465 5.33 7.40 0.43
C ASP A 465 6.05 8.72 0.71
N THR A 466 5.28 9.72 1.11
CA THR A 466 5.80 11.02 1.56
C THR A 466 5.53 11.23 3.04
N ILE A 467 6.57 11.16 3.85
CA ILE A 467 6.50 11.33 5.31
C ILE A 467 7.19 12.63 5.73
N THR A 468 6.45 13.53 6.38
CA THR A 468 6.98 14.81 6.90
C THR A 468 6.73 14.98 8.38
N VAL A 469 7.79 15.24 9.15
CA VAL A 469 7.71 15.62 10.58
C VAL A 469 8.36 17.00 10.74
N GLU A 470 7.59 17.99 11.21
CA GLU A 470 8.06 19.37 11.21
C GLU A 470 7.59 20.26 12.38
N ASN A 471 8.20 21.45 12.48
CA ASN A 471 7.72 22.57 13.29
C ASN A 471 7.51 22.25 14.79
N GLY A 472 8.36 21.43 15.39
CA GLY A 472 8.31 21.11 16.83
C GLY A 472 7.53 19.84 17.19
N ALA A 473 7.09 19.08 16.19
CA ALA A 473 6.43 17.78 16.38
C ALA A 473 7.39 16.72 16.94
N ARG A 474 6.83 15.71 17.62
CA ARG A 474 7.59 14.58 18.16
C ARG A 474 7.08 13.25 17.64
N VAL A 475 7.97 12.46 17.06
CA VAL A 475 7.74 11.08 16.63
C VAL A 475 8.75 10.17 17.32
N VAL A 476 8.42 8.92 17.63
CA VAL A 476 9.44 7.96 18.11
C VAL A 476 10.10 7.31 16.91
N LEU A 477 9.35 6.53 16.15
CA LEU A 477 9.87 5.78 15.01
C LEU A 477 9.19 6.23 13.72
N ILE A 478 9.99 6.49 12.69
CA ILE A 478 9.54 6.51 11.29
C ILE A 478 10.09 5.25 10.62
N GLN A 479 9.22 4.54 9.94
CA GLN A 479 9.52 3.36 9.17
C GLN A 479 8.76 3.50 7.85
N ALA A 480 9.45 3.71 6.74
CA ALA A 480 8.77 4.01 5.48
C ALA A 480 8.26 2.74 4.78
N ASP A 481 9.00 1.63 4.94
CA ASP A 481 8.64 0.27 4.47
C ASP A 481 9.05 0.01 3.01
N GLU A 482 8.17 -0.35 2.09
CA GLU A 482 8.55 -0.69 0.70
C GLU A 482 8.13 0.41 -0.26
N GLY A 483 9.04 0.85 -1.14
CA GLY A 483 8.79 1.90 -2.12
C GLY A 483 9.90 2.93 -2.09
N ASP A 484 9.98 3.79 -3.11
CA ASP A 484 11.00 4.84 -3.14
C ASP A 484 10.53 6.02 -2.27
N ASP A 485 10.73 5.93 -0.96
CA ASP A 485 10.08 6.82 -0.01
C ASP A 485 10.78 8.17 0.13
N THR A 486 10.00 9.22 0.42
CA THR A 486 10.50 10.56 0.76
C THR A 486 10.22 10.89 2.22
N ILE A 487 11.28 10.93 3.04
CA ILE A 487 11.19 11.23 4.48
C ILE A 487 11.84 12.58 4.78
N THR A 488 11.09 13.51 5.36
CA THR A 488 11.59 14.83 5.79
C THR A 488 11.36 15.05 7.29
N VAL A 489 12.43 15.32 8.04
CA VAL A 489 12.40 15.74 9.44
C VAL A 489 13.04 17.13 9.56
N THR A 490 12.25 18.16 9.81
CA THR A 490 12.73 19.55 9.72
C THR A 490 12.19 20.47 10.82
N GLY A 491 12.87 21.59 11.07
CA GLY A 491 12.41 22.66 11.94
C GLY A 491 12.82 22.52 13.41
N ALA A 492 12.99 23.67 14.04
CA ALA A 492 13.47 23.75 15.41
C ALA A 492 12.51 23.07 16.40
N GLY A 493 13.06 22.24 17.28
CA GLY A 493 12.31 21.51 18.30
C GLY A 493 11.64 20.23 17.80
N THR A 494 11.68 19.96 16.49
CA THR A 494 11.26 18.69 15.92
C THR A 494 12.18 17.57 16.39
N PHE A 495 11.60 16.44 16.77
CA PHE A 495 12.35 15.30 17.30
C PHE A 495 11.81 13.97 16.78
N THR A 496 12.72 13.10 16.33
CA THR A 496 12.45 11.69 16.03
C THR A 496 13.50 10.80 16.69
N SER A 497 13.14 9.66 17.28
CA SER A 497 14.16 8.71 17.78
C SER A 497 14.85 7.99 16.62
N ALA A 498 14.10 7.37 15.72
CA ALA A 498 14.69 6.67 14.58
C ALA A 498 13.96 7.00 13.28
N VAL A 499 14.73 7.18 12.22
CA VAL A 499 14.26 7.22 10.84
C VAL A 499 14.84 6.01 10.11
N ASN A 500 13.98 5.25 9.47
CA ASN A 500 14.33 4.02 8.78
C ASN A 500 13.59 3.97 7.44
N GLY A 501 14.33 4.04 6.33
CA GLY A 501 13.80 3.91 4.97
C GLY A 501 13.17 2.54 4.76
N ARG A 502 13.99 1.49 4.90
CA ARG A 502 13.72 0.08 4.61
C ARG A 502 13.98 -0.27 3.15
N GLY A 503 12.97 -0.57 2.35
CA GLY A 503 13.16 -1.16 1.04
C GLY A 503 12.78 -0.17 -0.05
N GLY A 504 13.71 0.14 -0.94
CA GLY A 504 13.49 1.08 -2.04
C GLY A 504 14.62 2.10 -2.10
N ASP A 505 14.68 2.91 -3.16
CA ASP A 505 15.68 3.96 -3.28
C ASP A 505 15.21 5.20 -2.50
N ASP A 506 15.39 5.21 -1.17
CA ASP A 506 14.76 6.22 -0.30
C ASP A 506 15.47 7.57 -0.32
N THR A 507 14.71 8.66 -0.18
CA THR A 507 15.24 10.01 0.04
C THR A 507 14.93 10.51 1.45
N ILE A 508 15.98 10.66 2.27
CA ILE A 508 15.85 11.07 3.68
C ILE A 508 16.51 12.44 3.91
N LEU A 509 15.75 13.42 4.39
CA LEU A 509 16.23 14.77 4.74
C LEU A 509 16.03 15.09 6.22
N VAL A 510 17.11 15.42 6.92
CA VAL A 510 17.08 16.00 8.26
C VAL A 510 17.65 17.42 8.22
N SER A 511 16.87 18.44 8.62
CA SER A 511 17.26 19.84 8.43
C SER A 511 16.69 20.84 9.46
N ASP A 512 17.07 22.11 9.30
CA ASP A 512 16.53 23.29 10.02
C ASP A 512 16.44 23.16 11.54
N GLN A 513 17.50 22.66 12.19
CA GLN A 513 17.60 22.46 13.65
C GLN A 513 16.74 21.33 14.21
N ALA A 514 16.27 20.40 13.37
CA ALA A 514 15.68 19.16 13.84
C ALA A 514 16.71 18.28 14.57
N THR A 515 16.22 17.43 15.47
CA THR A 515 17.03 16.42 16.15
C THR A 515 16.50 15.03 15.84
N VAL A 516 17.37 14.14 15.36
CA VAL A 516 17.07 12.71 15.17
C VAL A 516 18.06 11.89 15.99
N GLU A 517 17.67 10.76 16.59
CA GLU A 517 18.66 9.90 17.26
C GLU A 517 19.45 9.09 16.22
N GLY A 518 18.81 8.23 15.43
CA GLY A 518 19.46 7.48 14.34
C GLY A 518 18.75 7.62 13.00
N VAL A 519 19.53 7.61 11.91
CA VAL A 519 19.02 7.59 10.52
C VAL A 519 19.60 6.39 9.79
N ILE A 520 18.74 5.61 9.18
CA ILE A 520 19.09 4.38 8.46
C ILE A 520 18.34 4.36 7.13
N GLY A 521 19.05 4.13 6.03
CA GLY A 521 18.45 3.87 4.72
C GLY A 521 17.92 2.44 4.63
N ARG A 522 18.84 1.47 4.65
CA ARG A 522 18.70 -0.01 4.59
C ARG A 522 18.96 -0.59 3.21
N TRP A 523 17.92 -0.93 2.46
CA TRP A 523 17.99 -1.70 1.22
C TRP A 523 17.56 -0.80 0.07
N GLY A 524 18.27 -0.85 -1.04
CA GLY A 524 18.12 0.12 -2.12
C GLY A 524 19.16 1.24 -2.02
N ASN A 525 19.23 2.08 -3.05
CA ASN A 525 20.25 3.11 -3.18
C ASN A 525 19.79 4.40 -2.53
N ASP A 526 20.03 4.51 -1.22
CA ASP A 526 19.43 5.58 -0.43
C ASP A 526 20.15 6.92 -0.60
N ASN A 527 19.39 8.00 -0.57
CA ASN A 527 19.87 9.37 -0.58
C ASN A 527 19.58 10.05 0.76
N ILE A 528 20.58 10.03 1.65
CA ILE A 528 20.45 10.53 3.02
C ILE A 528 21.17 11.87 3.15
N THR A 529 20.46 12.93 3.53
CA THR A 529 21.01 14.28 3.72
C THR A 529 20.69 14.82 5.11
N VAL A 530 21.72 15.21 5.85
CA VAL A 530 21.62 15.96 7.12
C VAL A 530 22.27 17.32 6.90
N THR A 531 21.50 18.41 7.00
CA THR A 531 22.00 19.76 6.67
C THR A 531 21.50 20.84 7.61
N GLY A 532 22.22 21.96 7.66
CA GLY A 532 21.83 23.18 8.37
C GLY A 532 22.39 23.27 9.78
N ALA A 533 22.79 24.48 10.14
CA ALA A 533 23.38 24.75 11.45
C ALA A 533 22.38 24.45 12.57
N GLY A 534 22.83 23.65 13.55
CA GLY A 534 22.01 23.22 14.69
C GLY A 534 21.21 21.94 14.46
N THR A 535 21.13 21.45 13.22
CA THR A 535 20.60 20.12 12.92
C THR A 535 21.52 19.05 13.51
N THR A 536 20.96 18.12 14.28
CA THR A 536 21.75 17.13 15.02
C THR A 536 21.21 15.72 14.84
N VAL A 537 22.08 14.79 14.46
CA VAL A 537 21.86 13.35 14.64
C VAL A 537 22.63 12.89 15.88
N THR A 538 21.94 12.44 16.92
CA THR A 538 22.59 12.16 18.22
C THR A 538 23.29 10.82 18.28
N GLU A 539 22.98 9.93 17.37
CA GLU A 539 23.63 8.64 17.17
C GLU A 539 24.32 8.63 15.81
N TYR A 540 23.85 7.82 14.87
CA TYR A 540 24.53 7.49 13.62
C TYR A 540 23.68 7.78 12.39
N VAL A 541 24.37 7.88 11.26
CA VAL A 541 23.76 7.88 9.92
C VAL A 541 24.35 6.70 9.16
N GLU A 542 23.48 5.79 8.72
CA GLU A 542 23.85 4.58 7.99
C GLU A 542 23.04 4.47 6.70
N GLY A 543 23.71 4.12 5.60
CA GLY A 543 23.05 3.64 4.38
C GLY A 543 22.59 2.20 4.62
N ASN A 544 23.43 1.23 4.29
CA ASN A 544 23.61 -0.15 4.79
C ASN A 544 24.03 -1.04 3.62
N GLU A 545 23.06 -1.45 2.82
CA GLU A 545 23.25 -2.25 1.61
C GLU A 545 23.20 -1.35 0.39
N ASP A 546 23.76 -1.81 -0.72
CA ASP A 546 23.64 -1.15 -2.02
C ASP A 546 24.37 0.21 -2.08
N ALA A 547 24.12 1.00 -3.13
CA ALA A 547 24.94 2.17 -3.44
C ALA A 547 24.34 3.46 -2.86
N ASP A 548 24.53 3.63 -1.55
CA ASP A 548 24.00 4.77 -0.82
C ASP A 548 24.79 6.06 -1.07
N THR A 549 24.09 7.18 -1.03
CA THR A 549 24.70 8.50 -0.95
C THR A 549 24.32 9.22 0.33
N ILE A 550 25.31 9.46 1.19
CA ILE A 550 25.14 10.14 2.47
C ILE A 550 25.80 11.51 2.43
N ARG A 551 25.07 12.56 2.81
CA ARG A 551 25.53 13.96 2.84
C ARG A 551 25.34 14.57 4.22
N ILE A 552 26.42 15.01 4.86
CA ILE A 552 26.38 15.80 6.09
C ILE A 552 26.93 17.19 5.79
N LEU A 553 26.07 18.21 5.84
CA LEU A 553 26.32 19.51 5.24
C LEU A 553 26.06 20.69 6.20
N ASP A 554 26.61 21.85 5.86
CA ASP A 554 26.16 23.18 6.28
C ASP A 554 25.96 23.40 7.79
N GLY A 555 26.90 22.90 8.59
CA GLY A 555 26.92 23.08 10.05
C GLY A 555 26.14 22.01 10.82
N ALA A 556 25.65 20.96 10.16
CA ALA A 556 25.04 19.81 10.82
C ALA A 556 26.06 19.04 11.68
N THR A 557 25.55 18.33 12.70
CA THR A 557 26.38 17.51 13.61
C THR A 557 25.86 16.07 13.69
N VAL A 558 26.75 15.10 13.49
CA VAL A 558 26.53 13.68 13.82
C VAL A 558 27.40 13.31 15.02
N ASN A 559 26.78 12.81 16.09
CA ASN A 559 27.44 12.61 17.38
C ASN A 559 28.17 11.27 17.52
N GLN A 560 27.77 10.24 16.78
CA GLN A 560 28.51 9.00 16.65
C GLN A 560 29.14 8.97 15.26
N TYR A 561 28.77 8.03 14.40
CA TYR A 561 29.47 7.78 13.15
C TYR A 561 28.57 7.98 11.93
N VAL A 562 29.21 8.11 10.79
CA VAL A 562 28.59 8.07 9.46
C VAL A 562 29.18 6.88 8.73
N SER A 563 28.34 6.00 8.21
CA SER A 563 28.80 4.80 7.50
C SER A 563 27.94 4.57 6.28
N GLY A 564 28.53 4.38 5.11
CA GLY A 564 27.77 3.90 3.95
C GLY A 564 27.16 2.52 4.22
N GLY A 565 27.70 1.72 5.14
CA GLY A 565 26.96 0.55 5.63
C GLY A 565 27.76 -0.67 6.03
N ARG A 566 27.04 -1.65 6.59
CA ARG A 566 27.56 -2.98 6.92
C ARG A 566 26.87 -4.08 6.14
N GLY A 567 26.99 -3.99 4.81
CA GLY A 567 26.59 -5.01 3.86
C GLY A 567 26.49 -6.42 4.45
N GLU A 568 25.29 -7.00 4.45
CA GLU A 568 25.06 -8.42 4.55
C GLU A 568 25.71 -9.10 3.34
N ALA A 569 25.98 -10.40 3.43
CA ALA A 569 26.51 -11.07 2.25
C ALA A 569 25.42 -11.02 1.16
N PRO A 570 25.67 -10.48 -0.05
CA PRO A 570 24.64 -10.32 -1.08
C PRO A 570 23.89 -11.62 -1.42
N SER A 571 24.53 -12.78 -1.18
CA SER A 571 23.91 -14.11 -1.27
C SER A 571 22.72 -14.37 -0.33
N VAL A 572 22.57 -13.60 0.76
CA VAL A 572 21.50 -13.75 1.75
C VAL A 572 20.19 -13.16 1.22
N TYR A 573 20.27 -12.07 0.45
CA TYR A 573 19.11 -11.35 -0.06
C TYR A 573 18.99 -11.32 -1.60
N GLY A 574 19.92 -11.94 -2.32
CA GLY A 574 19.88 -11.97 -3.79
C GLY A 574 20.46 -10.72 -4.46
N GLY A 575 21.08 -9.83 -3.68
CA GLY A 575 21.81 -8.66 -4.18
C GLY A 575 23.00 -9.02 -5.05
N ALA A 576 23.40 -8.07 -5.90
CA ALA A 576 24.59 -8.22 -6.72
C ALA A 576 25.85 -8.21 -5.84
N GLN A 577 26.80 -9.09 -6.14
CA GLN A 577 28.11 -9.03 -5.49
C GLN A 577 28.77 -7.67 -5.78
N ASP A 578 29.30 -7.00 -4.77
CA ASP A 578 29.93 -5.67 -4.87
C ASP A 578 28.98 -4.50 -5.22
N SER A 579 27.70 -4.57 -4.81
CA SER A 579 26.73 -3.47 -4.97
C SER A 579 27.00 -2.26 -4.05
N ASP A 580 27.77 -2.44 -2.96
CA ASP A 580 27.97 -1.47 -1.87
C ASP A 580 28.87 -0.26 -2.22
N LYS A 581 28.57 0.44 -3.32
CA LYS A 581 29.37 1.54 -3.89
C LYS A 581 29.03 2.89 -3.26
N ASN A 582 29.17 2.94 -1.95
CA ASN A 582 28.73 4.07 -1.15
C ASN A 582 29.51 5.35 -1.42
N THR A 583 28.77 6.46 -1.42
CA THR A 583 29.30 7.82 -1.50
C THR A 583 29.00 8.57 -0.21
N VAL A 584 30.04 9.00 0.52
CA VAL A 584 29.89 9.75 1.77
C VAL A 584 30.51 11.14 1.63
N ILE A 585 29.70 12.18 1.76
CA ILE A 585 30.09 13.58 1.55
C ILE A 585 29.89 14.36 2.85
N ILE A 586 30.98 14.89 3.41
CA ILE A 586 30.96 15.71 4.63
C ILE A 586 31.51 17.10 4.31
N LYS A 587 30.65 18.12 4.29
CA LYS A 587 31.03 19.50 3.94
C LYS A 587 30.57 20.50 4.99
N ASN A 588 31.49 21.31 5.49
CA ASN A 588 31.21 22.33 6.52
C ASN A 588 30.46 21.77 7.74
N ALA A 589 30.73 20.53 8.15
CA ALA A 589 29.95 19.82 9.16
C ALA A 589 30.84 19.18 10.23
N THR A 590 30.21 18.62 11.28
CA THR A 590 30.92 17.91 12.36
C THR A 590 30.46 16.46 12.47
N VAL A 591 31.40 15.52 12.41
CA VAL A 591 31.18 14.11 12.76
C VAL A 591 32.10 13.77 13.93
N LYS A 592 31.51 13.40 15.07
CA LYS A 592 32.29 13.17 16.30
C LYS A 592 32.93 11.77 16.36
N GLY A 593 32.41 10.82 15.60
CA GLY A 593 32.92 9.46 15.48
C GLY A 593 33.57 9.22 14.11
N ALA A 594 33.51 7.97 13.66
CA ALA A 594 34.12 7.54 12.41
C ALA A 594 33.29 7.97 11.19
N VAL A 595 33.97 8.11 10.05
CA VAL A 595 33.39 8.18 8.72
C VAL A 595 33.88 6.96 7.96
N GLU A 596 32.96 6.11 7.53
CA GLU A 596 33.25 4.83 6.88
C GLU A 596 32.56 4.78 5.52
N GLY A 597 33.27 4.35 4.47
CA GLY A 597 32.71 4.14 3.14
C GLY A 597 31.82 2.91 3.12
N SER A 598 32.42 1.72 3.16
CA SER A 598 31.70 0.44 3.22
C SER A 598 32.44 -0.52 4.15
N THR A 599 31.73 -1.33 4.95
CA THR A 599 32.44 -2.33 5.78
C THR A 599 32.57 -3.70 5.14
N ARG A 600 31.78 -4.03 4.11
CA ARG A 600 31.87 -5.28 3.33
C ARG A 600 31.50 -4.98 1.88
N GLY A 601 32.35 -5.33 0.91
CA GLY A 601 32.01 -5.19 -0.51
C GLY A 601 32.06 -3.74 -1.03
N GLY A 602 32.12 -3.61 -2.36
CA GLY A 602 31.99 -2.34 -3.07
C GLY A 602 33.20 -1.38 -3.04
N ASP A 603 33.32 -0.57 -4.08
CA ASP A 603 34.26 0.56 -4.13
C ASP A 603 33.57 1.79 -3.53
N SER A 604 34.17 2.47 -2.55
CA SER A 604 33.55 3.62 -1.88
C SER A 604 34.22 4.95 -2.25
N GLU A 605 33.43 6.02 -2.34
CA GLU A 605 33.91 7.40 -2.46
C GLU A 605 33.60 8.18 -1.18
N ILE A 606 34.61 8.85 -0.64
CA ILE A 606 34.49 9.71 0.54
C ILE A 606 35.00 11.10 0.17
N GLU A 607 34.20 12.13 0.42
CA GLU A 607 34.56 13.54 0.19
C GLU A 607 34.48 14.32 1.50
N ILE A 608 35.56 15.01 1.88
CA ILE A 608 35.61 15.79 3.13
C ILE A 608 36.21 17.17 2.87
N SER A 609 35.45 18.23 3.18
CA SER A 609 35.95 19.62 3.19
C SER A 609 35.27 20.49 4.23
N GLY A 610 35.98 21.49 4.75
CA GLY A 610 35.51 22.45 5.76
C GLY A 610 35.01 21.82 7.07
N SER A 611 35.36 20.58 7.36
CA SER A 611 34.67 19.73 8.33
C SER A 611 35.54 19.29 9.49
N THR A 612 34.91 18.91 10.60
CA THR A 612 35.60 18.35 11.76
C THR A 612 35.25 16.87 11.92
N ILE A 613 36.23 16.00 11.74
CA ILE A 613 36.11 14.55 11.97
C ILE A 613 36.95 14.15 13.18
N ASN A 614 36.31 13.71 14.26
CA ASN A 614 37.04 13.36 15.49
C ASN A 614 37.45 11.88 15.53
N GLY A 615 36.75 11.01 14.79
CA GLY A 615 37.08 9.58 14.66
C GLY A 615 38.00 9.28 13.48
N LYS A 616 37.95 8.02 13.02
CA LYS A 616 38.70 7.55 11.85
C LYS A 616 37.99 7.89 10.55
N VAL A 617 38.76 7.97 9.47
CA VAL A 617 38.22 7.95 8.11
C VAL A 617 38.65 6.63 7.48
N VAL A 618 37.69 5.78 7.15
CA VAL A 618 37.94 4.42 6.66
C VAL A 618 37.29 4.26 5.30
N GLY A 619 38.06 3.79 4.31
CA GLY A 619 37.52 3.39 3.00
C GLY A 619 36.68 2.12 3.11
N SER A 620 37.13 1.04 2.46
CA SER A 620 36.50 -0.28 2.59
C SER A 620 37.14 -1.10 3.70
N SER A 621 36.35 -1.59 4.65
CA SER A 621 36.89 -2.31 5.81
C SER A 621 37.49 -3.68 5.47
N ASP A 622 37.18 -4.26 4.31
CA ASP A 622 37.81 -5.50 3.83
C ASP A 622 39.23 -5.28 3.27
N GLY A 623 39.58 -4.03 2.96
CA GLY A 623 40.92 -3.62 2.49
C GLY A 623 41.30 -4.16 1.12
N THR A 624 40.36 -4.70 0.34
CA THR A 624 40.61 -5.30 -0.99
C THR A 624 40.01 -4.50 -2.14
N LYS A 625 39.06 -3.61 -1.87
CA LYS A 625 38.35 -2.80 -2.87
C LYS A 625 38.93 -1.41 -3.02
N ALA A 626 38.69 -0.79 -4.18
CA ALA A 626 39.20 0.54 -4.45
C ALA A 626 38.38 1.54 -3.62
N SER A 627 39.03 2.28 -2.73
CA SER A 627 38.37 3.31 -1.94
C SER A 627 39.06 4.64 -2.15
N LYS A 628 38.28 5.63 -2.57
CA LYS A 628 38.76 6.96 -2.91
C LYS A 628 38.39 7.93 -1.80
N LEU A 629 39.38 8.69 -1.33
CA LEU A 629 39.18 9.83 -0.45
C LEU A 629 39.53 11.11 -1.22
N SER A 630 38.59 12.04 -1.28
CA SER A 630 38.75 13.36 -1.87
C SER A 630 38.76 14.42 -0.77
N ILE A 631 39.77 15.31 -0.78
CA ILE A 631 39.87 16.42 0.18
C ILE A 631 40.17 17.74 -0.51
N GLU A 632 39.64 18.83 0.02
CA GLU A 632 39.84 20.18 -0.52
C GLU A 632 40.61 21.11 0.44
N ASP A 633 40.84 20.66 1.68
CA ASP A 633 41.53 21.42 2.72
C ASP A 633 42.16 20.50 3.81
N GLY A 634 42.66 21.11 4.89
CA GLY A 634 43.29 20.41 6.01
C GLY A 634 42.31 19.77 7.02
N SER A 635 41.06 19.50 6.64
CA SER A 635 40.03 18.94 7.55
C SER A 635 40.30 17.51 8.00
N VAL A 636 41.18 16.78 7.30
CA VAL A 636 41.45 15.37 7.56
C VAL A 636 42.79 15.16 8.27
N ASP A 637 42.75 14.47 9.40
CA ASP A 637 43.94 13.97 10.11
C ASP A 637 44.36 12.62 9.52
N PHE A 638 45.36 12.64 8.64
CA PHE A 638 45.88 11.44 7.98
C PHE A 638 46.39 10.38 8.94
N SER A 639 46.74 10.74 10.18
CA SER A 639 47.12 9.75 11.20
C SER A 639 45.96 8.85 11.63
N LYS A 640 44.72 9.16 11.21
CA LYS A 640 43.49 8.39 11.46
C LYS A 640 42.84 7.85 10.18
N VAL A 641 43.48 8.01 9.02
CA VAL A 641 42.99 7.53 7.73
C VAL A 641 43.50 6.11 7.48
N GLU A 642 42.60 5.18 7.17
CA GLU A 642 42.92 3.77 6.96
C GLU A 642 42.13 3.16 5.79
N LYS A 643 42.71 2.17 5.12
CA LYS A 643 42.08 1.38 4.05
C LYS A 643 41.52 2.20 2.87
N ILE A 644 42.19 3.29 2.49
CA ILE A 644 41.97 3.96 1.20
C ILE A 644 43.01 3.51 0.17
N THR A 645 42.65 3.40 -1.10
CA THR A 645 43.59 3.05 -2.18
C THR A 645 43.92 4.25 -3.06
N SER A 646 43.05 5.25 -3.08
CA SER A 646 43.22 6.48 -3.83
C SER A 646 42.95 7.69 -2.95
N LEU A 647 43.82 8.69 -3.05
CA LEU A 647 43.66 10.00 -2.44
C LEU A 647 43.66 11.04 -3.55
N GLU A 648 42.58 11.81 -3.67
CA GLU A 648 42.50 12.96 -4.56
C GLU A 648 42.66 14.24 -3.76
N LEU A 649 43.73 14.99 -4.07
CA LEU A 649 43.94 16.33 -3.58
C LEU A 649 43.22 17.29 -4.53
N GLY A 650 42.20 17.97 -4.03
CA GLY A 650 41.40 18.92 -4.78
C GLY A 650 41.40 20.31 -4.16
N GLY A 651 40.39 21.09 -4.54
CA GLY A 651 40.14 22.43 -4.03
C GLY A 651 40.41 23.54 -5.05
N ALA A 652 39.64 24.62 -4.96
CA ALA A 652 39.70 25.74 -5.91
C ALA A 652 41.08 26.43 -5.97
N ASP A 653 41.83 26.35 -4.87
CA ASP A 653 43.12 27.04 -4.72
C ASP A 653 44.32 26.23 -5.22
N LYS A 654 44.17 24.93 -5.51
CA LYS A 654 45.20 24.04 -6.10
C LYS A 654 46.58 24.09 -5.41
N ASN A 655 46.61 24.22 -4.08
CA ASN A 655 47.84 24.39 -3.30
C ASN A 655 47.78 23.62 -1.97
N LEU A 656 47.16 22.45 -1.97
CA LEU A 656 47.00 21.66 -0.76
C LEU A 656 48.37 21.13 -0.32
N ASN A 657 48.69 21.24 0.98
CA ASN A 657 49.96 20.77 1.53
C ASN A 657 49.67 19.70 2.58
N ILE A 658 50.10 18.46 2.31
CA ILE A 658 49.93 17.34 3.23
C ILE A 658 51.28 16.70 3.59
N THR A 659 51.32 16.05 4.75
CA THR A 659 52.47 15.25 5.19
C THR A 659 52.01 13.83 5.46
N LEU A 660 52.70 12.86 4.87
CA LEU A 660 52.45 11.43 5.06
C LEU A 660 53.70 10.75 5.61
N THR A 661 53.50 9.88 6.59
CA THR A 661 54.52 9.01 7.17
C THR A 661 54.44 7.60 6.58
N LYS A 662 55.43 6.76 6.89
CA LYS A 662 55.36 5.33 6.55
C LYS A 662 54.14 4.62 7.12
N ASP A 663 53.71 5.02 8.32
CA ASP A 663 52.56 4.41 9.00
C ASP A 663 51.25 4.77 8.30
N ASP A 664 51.15 5.98 7.74
CA ASP A 664 50.00 6.42 6.95
C ASP A 664 49.87 5.58 5.67
N ILE A 665 50.98 5.35 4.97
CA ILE A 665 50.97 4.50 3.76
C ILE A 665 50.65 3.04 4.11
N LEU A 666 51.29 2.49 5.15
CA LEU A 666 51.10 1.09 5.55
C LEU A 666 49.64 0.75 5.87
N ARG A 667 48.90 1.70 6.47
CA ARG A 667 47.47 1.52 6.82
C ARG A 667 46.53 1.55 5.62
N ASN A 668 47.02 2.00 4.45
CA ASN A 668 46.24 2.30 3.26
C ASN A 668 46.70 1.47 2.03
N ASN A 669 47.35 0.32 2.26
CA ASN A 669 47.84 -0.56 1.19
C ASN A 669 48.71 0.18 0.14
N GLU A 670 48.59 -0.16 -1.14
CA GLU A 670 49.18 0.61 -2.24
C GLU A 670 48.36 1.90 -2.44
N LEU A 671 48.88 3.01 -1.92
CA LEU A 671 48.22 4.30 -2.01
C LEU A 671 48.61 5.01 -3.31
N LYS A 672 47.60 5.46 -4.06
CA LYS A 672 47.76 6.31 -5.23
C LYS A 672 47.23 7.72 -4.95
N ILE A 673 48.07 8.73 -5.21
CA ILE A 673 47.74 10.13 -4.96
C ILE A 673 47.61 10.87 -6.28
N ASP A 674 46.40 11.35 -6.53
CA ASP A 674 46.06 12.30 -7.57
C ASP A 674 46.01 13.72 -7.00
N GLY A 675 46.27 14.70 -7.85
CA GLY A 675 46.26 16.11 -7.48
C GLY A 675 46.59 16.99 -8.68
N GLU A 676 46.50 18.29 -8.47
CA GLU A 676 46.72 19.30 -9.50
C GLU A 676 48.06 20.02 -9.30
N ASN A 677 48.48 20.74 -10.34
CA ASN A 677 49.71 21.52 -10.28
C ASN A 677 49.61 22.63 -9.20
N GLY A 678 50.49 22.53 -8.20
CA GLY A 678 50.53 23.42 -7.03
C GLY A 678 50.35 22.67 -5.71
N ASP A 679 49.71 21.50 -5.74
CA ASP A 679 49.61 20.61 -4.59
C ASP A 679 50.97 20.04 -4.20
N ARG A 680 51.15 19.77 -2.90
CA ARG A 680 52.40 19.30 -2.33
C ARG A 680 52.18 18.18 -1.33
N VAL A 681 52.95 17.11 -1.51
CA VAL A 681 53.02 15.97 -0.60
C VAL A 681 54.42 15.90 0.00
N THR A 682 54.52 16.00 1.31
CA THR A 682 55.76 15.72 2.05
C THR A 682 55.74 14.27 2.54
N LEU A 683 56.73 13.47 2.14
CA LEU A 683 56.87 12.08 2.56
C LEU A 683 57.92 11.96 3.67
N ASP A 684 57.48 11.84 4.91
CA ASP A 684 58.38 11.70 6.07
C ASP A 684 58.73 10.23 6.36
N GLY A 685 60.00 9.98 6.65
CA GLY A 685 60.52 8.66 7.01
C GLY A 685 61.66 8.14 6.12
N GLY A 686 62.19 8.92 5.19
CA GLY A 686 63.29 8.47 4.32
C GLY A 686 62.78 7.62 3.15
N PHE A 687 61.76 8.13 2.47
CA PHE A 687 61.33 7.63 1.19
C PHE A 687 62.38 7.92 0.11
N ILE A 688 62.45 7.05 -0.89
CA ILE A 688 63.28 7.25 -2.08
C ILE A 688 62.42 7.05 -3.33
N GLU A 689 62.69 7.83 -4.38
CA GLU A 689 62.09 7.64 -5.69
C GLU A 689 62.59 6.31 -6.29
N ALA A 690 61.66 5.40 -6.61
CA ALA A 690 61.93 4.06 -7.10
C ALA A 690 61.67 3.91 -8.62
N GLY A 691 60.91 4.82 -9.21
CA GLY A 691 60.60 4.82 -10.64
C GLY A 691 59.48 5.78 -11.01
N SER A 692 59.11 5.76 -12.29
CA SER A 692 57.96 6.48 -12.81
C SER A 692 57.32 5.69 -13.96
N HIS A 693 56.00 5.63 -13.98
CA HIS A 693 55.21 5.06 -15.08
C HIS A 693 53.82 5.71 -15.13
N ASP A 694 53.19 5.69 -16.31
CA ASP A 694 51.79 6.10 -16.52
C ASP A 694 51.39 7.48 -15.96
N GLY A 695 52.34 8.42 -15.89
CA GLY A 695 52.10 9.77 -15.36
C GLY A 695 52.26 9.90 -13.84
N TYR A 696 52.75 8.87 -13.17
CA TYR A 696 53.02 8.84 -11.72
C TYR A 696 54.50 8.59 -11.44
N LYS A 697 54.97 9.04 -10.27
CA LYS A 697 56.25 8.65 -9.66
C LYS A 697 55.97 7.73 -8.48
N THR A 698 56.76 6.66 -8.38
CA THR A 698 56.66 5.69 -7.29
C THR A 698 57.73 6.01 -6.25
N TYR A 699 57.32 6.15 -4.99
CA TYR A 699 58.20 6.33 -3.84
C TYR A 699 58.11 5.13 -2.92
N THR A 700 59.25 4.68 -2.39
CA THR A 700 59.31 3.50 -1.50
C THR A 700 60.11 3.79 -0.24
N ALA A 701 59.74 3.12 0.85
CA ALA A 701 60.49 3.14 2.09
C ALA A 701 60.43 1.78 2.80
N ASN A 702 61.48 1.44 3.56
CA ASN A 702 61.43 0.29 4.46
C ASN A 702 60.78 0.69 5.79
N HIS A 703 59.76 -0.07 6.20
CA HIS A 703 59.07 0.04 7.47
C HIS A 703 58.97 -1.35 8.13
N SER A 704 59.64 -1.55 9.26
CA SER A 704 59.53 -2.78 10.07
C SER A 704 59.73 -4.11 9.30
N GLY A 705 60.62 -4.11 8.31
CA GLY A 705 60.91 -5.28 7.47
C GLY A 705 59.99 -5.46 6.25
N THR A 706 59.05 -4.54 6.04
CA THR A 706 58.16 -4.48 4.86
C THR A 706 58.50 -3.23 4.03
N THR A 707 58.43 -3.34 2.71
CA THR A 707 58.51 -2.18 1.82
C THR A 707 57.12 -1.56 1.70
N VAL A 708 56.98 -0.29 2.02
CA VAL A 708 55.78 0.51 1.70
C VAL A 708 56.01 1.28 0.41
N SER A 709 54.97 1.42 -0.41
CA SER A 709 55.01 2.14 -1.70
C SER A 709 53.82 3.09 -1.85
N VAL A 710 54.09 4.25 -2.43
CA VAL A 710 53.07 5.25 -2.79
C VAL A 710 53.34 5.75 -4.21
N GLU A 711 52.28 5.87 -5.01
CA GLU A 711 52.33 6.45 -6.35
C GLU A 711 51.76 7.87 -6.31
N ILE A 712 52.48 8.85 -6.84
CA ILE A 712 52.06 10.26 -6.80
C ILE A 712 52.10 10.82 -8.22
N ARG A 713 51.02 11.48 -8.64
CA ARG A 713 50.89 12.07 -9.98
C ARG A 713 52.00 13.09 -10.24
N ASN A 714 52.56 13.09 -11.46
CA ASN A 714 53.69 13.94 -11.84
C ASN A 714 53.45 15.45 -11.65
N ASP A 715 52.18 15.87 -11.66
CA ASP A 715 51.77 17.26 -11.51
C ASP A 715 51.86 17.75 -10.04
N VAL A 716 51.95 16.83 -9.08
CA VAL A 716 52.06 17.12 -7.64
C VAL A 716 53.52 17.27 -7.24
N VAL A 717 53.82 18.29 -6.42
CA VAL A 717 55.17 18.52 -5.88
C VAL A 717 55.43 17.56 -4.72
N VAL A 718 56.56 16.85 -4.75
CA VAL A 718 56.93 15.90 -3.69
C VAL A 718 58.21 16.34 -3.00
N ASP A 719 58.17 16.45 -1.67
CA ASP A 719 59.34 16.63 -0.81
C ASP A 719 59.59 15.32 -0.03
N ILE A 720 60.86 14.89 0.08
CA ILE A 720 61.29 13.65 0.75
C ILE A 720 62.37 13.88 1.82
#